data_AF-A0AAD5ZU56-F1
#
_entry.id   AF-A0AAD5ZU56-F1
#
_cell.length_a   1.000
_cell.length_b   1.000
_cell.length_c   1.000
_cell.angle_alpha   90.00
_cell.angle_beta   90.00
_cell.angle_gamma   90.00
#
_symmetry.space_group_name_H-M   'P 1'
#
loop_
_entity.id
_entity.type
_entity.pdbx_description
1 polymer ?
#
loop_
_entity_poly.entity_id
_entity_poly.type
_entity_poly.pdbx_seq_one_letter_code
_entity_poly.pdbx_strand_id
1 'polypeptide(L)'
;MIDYECISFHNALTVYAVSQFICTAIGQVRRSQSQSQSASPSSASSSSPSPSLQRSLTSAAASKVKKALGLKSKTARSNHLTPTKKPTTIAELMRIQMCIPEQADAHIRRGLLRIAASQLGRRVESMVLPLELLQQFKSSDFPWRTRNLRMLEAGLLLHPLIPLDRSDPSAHRLRQILRGAADRPIETGRNTESMQLLRTAVLSLASHTFDGSASDSCHWADGSPLNLYIYQKLLEACFEIGDEGSLIDEVDEVLELIKKTWTILGISQIYHNLCFTWVLFNQYVTTGQVDTDLLLAADAQLAEVTKDAKTNKDPVYCKILSSTLTSIMGWAEKRLLAYHEAFNASNIEAMQSIVSLGVCSAQILVEDISHEYRRRRKGETDVARSTIDTYIRSSLRTAFAQRMEEVDLNRRSGNKYQNTPTPILSILAKDIGDLAKKEKDLFSPIFKKWHPLAAGVAVATLHSCYGNELKQFISGLAELTSDSVQVLKSADKLEKDLVSIAVEDSVDSEDGGKGLIREMPPYEAELAIANLVRDWIKTRVDRLKDWVDCNLQQETWNPGANRANCAPSAVEVLRIIDETLDAYFQLPIPMHRALLPDLTLGLDRSLQHYASKAKSGCGTRSTFIPAIPALTRCEVGSKLWKKKEKPTQTPPRRQSQVGSMNGRDSLSLPQLCTRMNTIYHIRSELENLEKKIKTCLRNVENAHADITDGLDIKFELSLSSCQEGIQTLCETTAYKVVFHDMSHVLWESLYLGDTASNRIDSFIKELDPTLEVISGTVHNRVRNRVITALMKAAFDGFLLVLLAGGPQRAFTRQDSQILEEDFKSLKALFLADGDGLPDEVVEKASSQAKNVLTLFRPTVRP
;
A
#
# COMPACT_ATOMS: atom_id res chain seq x y z
N MET A 1 -7.52 39.83 -0.41
CA MET A 1 -8.04 41.02 -1.13
C MET A 1 -7.06 42.20 -1.15
N ILE A 2 -6.13 42.40 -0.18
CA ILE A 2 -5.06 43.42 -0.28
C ILE A 2 -3.84 42.93 0.54
N ASP A 3 -2.64 42.88 -0.05
CA ASP A 3 -1.38 42.78 0.73
C ASP A 3 -1.23 44.07 1.54
N TYR A 4 -1.20 43.91 2.86
CA TYR A 4 -1.44 44.96 3.85
C TYR A 4 -0.37 46.06 3.97
N GLU A 5 0.60 46.14 3.07
CA GLU A 5 1.73 47.05 3.26
C GLU A 5 1.56 48.46 2.65
N CYS A 6 0.59 48.70 1.76
CA CYS A 6 0.45 50.04 1.13
C CYS A 6 -0.73 50.89 1.62
N ILE A 7 -1.69 50.36 2.39
CA ILE A 7 -2.91 51.09 2.81
C ILE A 7 -3.04 51.05 4.34
N SER A 8 -2.06 51.60 5.06
CA SER A 8 -2.19 51.90 6.50
C SER A 8 -3.11 53.12 6.69
N PHE A 9 -4.40 52.92 6.45
CA PHE A 9 -5.43 53.92 6.65
C PHE A 9 -6.42 53.46 7.72
N HIS A 10 -6.14 53.84 8.97
CA HIS A 10 -7.18 53.94 10.01
C HIS A 10 -8.13 55.10 9.64
N ASN A 11 -9.07 54.80 8.72
CA ASN A 11 -9.97 55.77 8.07
C ASN A 11 -11.45 55.54 8.39
N ALA A 12 -11.80 54.92 9.52
CA ALA A 12 -13.20 54.75 9.94
C ALA A 12 -13.99 56.07 9.89
N LEU A 13 -13.35 57.18 10.26
CA LEU A 13 -13.90 58.54 10.20
C LEU A 13 -14.22 59.02 8.79
N THR A 14 -13.37 58.71 7.80
CA THR A 14 -13.60 59.13 6.40
C THR A 14 -14.67 58.27 5.78
N VAL A 15 -14.66 56.95 6.02
CA VAL A 15 -15.69 56.01 5.56
C VAL A 15 -17.06 56.39 6.16
N TYR A 16 -17.09 56.71 7.45
CA TYR A 16 -18.28 57.21 8.12
C TYR A 16 -18.76 58.55 7.53
N ALA A 17 -17.84 59.48 7.23
CA ALA A 17 -18.17 60.73 6.57
C ALA A 17 -18.76 60.52 5.15
N VAL A 18 -18.28 59.53 4.39
CA VAL A 18 -18.86 59.14 3.09
C VAL A 18 -20.30 58.67 3.28
N SER A 19 -20.56 57.79 4.24
CA SER A 19 -21.93 57.33 4.55
C SER A 19 -22.84 58.49 4.96
N GLN A 20 -22.40 59.33 5.91
CA GLN A 20 -23.20 60.47 6.41
C GLN A 20 -23.45 61.53 5.33
N PHE A 21 -22.51 61.75 4.41
CA PHE A 21 -22.65 62.70 3.32
C PHE A 21 -23.84 62.34 2.42
N ILE A 22 -23.93 61.07 2.05
CA ILE A 22 -25.00 60.56 1.20
C ILE A 22 -26.34 60.62 1.90
N CYS A 23 -26.38 60.29 3.20
CA CYS A 23 -27.57 60.43 4.03
C CYS A 23 -28.08 61.88 4.08
N THR A 24 -27.18 62.83 4.27
CA THR A 24 -27.50 64.27 4.40
C THR A 24 -28.03 64.82 3.09
N ALA A 25 -27.44 64.42 1.96
CA ALA A 25 -27.82 64.92 0.66
C ALA A 25 -29.18 64.36 0.17
N ILE A 26 -29.48 63.08 0.45
CA ILE A 26 -30.80 62.48 0.15
C ILE A 26 -31.90 63.13 0.99
N GLY A 27 -31.61 63.51 2.24
CA GLY A 27 -32.55 64.23 3.11
C GLY A 27 -32.93 65.62 2.59
N GLN A 28 -32.08 66.26 1.78
CA GLN A 28 -32.35 67.57 1.19
C GLN A 28 -33.15 67.52 -0.11
N VAL A 29 -32.93 66.52 -0.98
CA VAL A 29 -33.68 66.36 -2.25
C VAL A 29 -35.20 66.25 -2.00
N ARG A 30 -35.60 65.59 -0.90
CA ARG A 30 -37.01 65.53 -0.47
C ARG A 30 -37.54 66.84 0.12
N ARG A 31 -36.72 67.64 0.80
CA ARG A 31 -37.11 68.97 1.33
C ARG A 31 -37.32 70.00 0.21
N SER A 32 -36.50 69.96 -0.84
CA SER A 32 -36.66 70.84 -2.01
C SER A 32 -37.91 70.52 -2.82
N GLN A 33 -38.31 69.25 -2.93
CA GLN A 33 -39.57 68.86 -3.61
C GLN A 33 -40.83 69.26 -2.81
N SER A 34 -40.75 69.32 -1.47
CA SER A 34 -41.86 69.78 -0.63
C SER A 34 -42.06 71.30 -0.59
N GLN A 35 -41.08 72.10 -1.03
CA GLN A 35 -41.15 73.57 -1.03
C GLN A 35 -41.66 74.16 -2.35
N SER A 36 -41.75 73.38 -3.43
CA SER A 36 -42.19 73.87 -4.76
C SER A 36 -43.70 73.80 -5.01
N GLN A 37 -44.53 73.44 -4.02
CA GLN A 37 -45.99 73.48 -4.12
C GLN A 37 -46.60 74.22 -2.92
N SER A 38 -46.74 75.54 -3.02
CA SER A 38 -47.68 76.27 -2.16
C SER A 38 -48.19 77.55 -2.83
N ALA A 39 -49.44 77.51 -3.29
CA ALA A 39 -50.28 78.69 -3.44
C ALA A 39 -51.76 78.29 -3.23
N SER A 40 -52.37 78.90 -2.21
CA SER A 40 -53.80 79.02 -1.86
C SER A 40 -54.30 78.22 -0.63
N PRO A 41 -55.13 78.82 0.26
CA PRO A 41 -55.38 78.31 1.60
C PRO A 41 -56.78 77.70 1.78
N SER A 42 -56.88 76.54 2.42
CA SER A 42 -58.05 76.18 3.23
C SER A 42 -57.73 74.99 4.16
N SER A 43 -58.17 75.16 5.39
CA SER A 43 -58.03 74.33 6.59
C SER A 43 -58.34 72.82 6.46
N ALA A 44 -57.44 71.98 7.00
CA ALA A 44 -57.78 70.88 7.91
C ALA A 44 -56.49 70.23 8.44
N SER A 45 -56.35 70.19 9.76
CA SER A 45 -55.27 69.54 10.49
C SER A 45 -55.23 68.03 10.24
N SER A 46 -54.21 67.57 9.50
CA SER A 46 -53.74 66.19 9.58
C SER A 46 -52.21 66.17 9.50
N SER A 47 -51.60 65.68 10.56
CA SER A 47 -50.15 65.56 10.76
C SER A 47 -49.56 64.57 9.77
N SER A 48 -48.86 65.09 8.76
CA SER A 48 -47.98 64.34 7.86
C SER A 48 -46.67 63.99 8.57
N PRO A 49 -46.06 62.81 8.29
CA PRO A 49 -44.90 62.32 9.03
C PRO A 49 -43.59 62.97 8.59
N SER A 50 -42.77 63.36 9.57
CA SER A 50 -41.42 63.94 9.49
C SER A 50 -40.33 62.87 9.13
N PRO A 51 -39.05 63.24 8.88
CA PRO A 51 -38.13 62.57 7.96
C PRO A 51 -37.56 61.22 8.45
N SER A 52 -37.16 60.37 7.50
CA SER A 52 -36.64 58.99 7.67
C SER A 52 -35.36 58.84 8.53
N LEU A 53 -34.73 59.92 8.98
CA LEU A 53 -33.61 59.89 9.94
C LEU A 53 -34.11 59.79 11.40
N GLN A 54 -35.37 60.12 11.66
CA GLN A 54 -36.01 60.07 12.98
C GLN A 54 -37.02 58.92 13.07
N ARG A 55 -36.85 57.85 12.28
CA ARG A 55 -37.59 56.62 12.54
C ARG A 55 -36.99 55.98 13.78
N SER A 56 -37.68 56.12 14.91
CA SER A 56 -37.40 55.33 16.11
C SER A 56 -37.46 53.85 15.73
N LEU A 57 -36.35 53.14 15.96
CA LEU A 57 -36.25 51.71 15.73
C LEU A 57 -37.31 50.99 16.59
N THR A 58 -38.27 50.33 15.95
CA THR A 58 -39.18 49.39 16.62
C THR A 58 -38.72 47.98 16.28
N SER A 59 -37.99 47.34 17.20
CA SER A 59 -37.27 46.07 17.01
C SER A 59 -38.18 44.82 16.95
N ALA A 60 -39.35 44.90 16.30
CA ALA A 60 -40.37 43.85 16.36
C ALA A 60 -40.49 42.97 15.10
N ALA A 61 -39.82 43.32 13.99
CA ALA A 61 -39.86 42.54 12.75
C ALA A 61 -38.59 41.67 12.61
N ALA A 62 -38.76 40.39 12.27
CA ALA A 62 -37.62 39.50 11.99
C ALA A 62 -36.88 39.96 10.72
N SER A 63 -35.55 40.07 10.80
CA SER A 63 -34.72 40.55 9.69
C SER A 63 -34.77 39.61 8.48
N LYS A 64 -34.93 40.19 7.28
CA LYS A 64 -34.95 39.46 6.00
C LYS A 64 -33.56 38.93 5.64
N VAL A 65 -32.53 39.74 5.85
CA VAL A 65 -31.14 39.35 5.61
C VAL A 65 -30.72 38.24 6.56
N LYS A 66 -31.00 38.34 7.87
CA LYS A 66 -30.70 37.24 8.81
C LYS A 66 -31.40 35.94 8.39
N LYS A 67 -32.66 36.02 7.98
CA LYS A 67 -33.42 34.85 7.49
C LYS A 67 -32.83 34.25 6.21
N ALA A 68 -32.41 35.08 5.25
CA ALA A 68 -31.79 34.63 3.99
C ALA A 68 -30.42 33.97 4.23
N LEU A 69 -29.71 34.39 5.27
CA LEU A 69 -28.42 33.84 5.70
C LEU A 69 -28.55 32.64 6.66
N GLY A 70 -29.76 32.26 7.06
CA GLY A 70 -30.00 31.18 8.03
C GLY A 70 -29.63 31.52 9.49
N LEU A 71 -29.40 32.80 9.81
CA LEU A 71 -29.00 33.25 11.14
C LEU A 71 -30.20 33.31 12.10
N LYS A 72 -30.01 32.84 13.34
CA LYS A 72 -31.05 32.88 14.39
C LYS A 72 -31.22 34.31 14.93
N SER A 73 -32.46 34.78 15.05
CA SER A 73 -32.76 36.01 15.77
C SER A 73 -32.65 35.74 17.28
N LYS A 74 -31.84 36.51 18.02
CA LYS A 74 -31.77 36.42 19.49
C LYS A 74 -33.19 36.68 20.03
N THR A 75 -33.87 35.65 20.53
CA THR A 75 -35.17 35.82 21.19
C THR A 75 -34.91 36.47 22.55
N ALA A 76 -35.56 37.61 22.80
CA ALA A 76 -35.39 38.37 24.04
C ALA A 76 -35.78 37.52 25.26
N ARG A 77 -34.81 36.87 25.89
CA ARG A 77 -34.91 36.42 27.29
C ARG A 77 -34.22 37.46 28.16
N SER A 78 -35.06 38.27 28.80
CA SER A 78 -34.72 39.26 29.81
C SER A 78 -33.88 38.66 30.94
N ASN A 79 -32.79 39.34 31.32
CA ASN A 79 -32.59 39.86 32.68
C ASN A 79 -31.24 40.58 32.77
N HIS A 80 -31.25 41.92 32.77
CA HIS A 80 -30.49 42.76 33.69
C HIS A 80 -30.94 44.22 33.56
N LEU A 81 -31.32 44.80 34.71
CA LEU A 81 -31.78 46.17 34.90
C LEU A 81 -30.66 47.18 34.57
N THR A 82 -30.87 48.06 33.58
CA THR A 82 -30.30 49.43 33.50
C THR A 82 -31.09 50.28 32.47
N PRO A 83 -31.11 51.62 32.61
CA PRO A 83 -32.30 52.43 32.34
C PRO A 83 -32.41 52.95 30.89
N THR A 84 -33.65 53.05 30.42
CA THR A 84 -34.15 53.94 29.34
C THR A 84 -33.21 54.13 28.13
N LYS A 85 -33.21 53.17 27.19
CA LYS A 85 -32.65 53.38 25.85
C LYS A 85 -33.42 54.50 25.14
N LYS A 86 -32.76 55.63 24.87
CA LYS A 86 -33.24 56.64 23.90
C LYS A 86 -33.48 55.95 22.55
N PRO A 87 -34.45 56.37 21.73
CA PRO A 87 -34.62 55.83 20.38
C PRO A 87 -33.34 56.10 19.57
N THR A 88 -32.54 55.06 19.36
CA THR A 88 -31.32 55.12 18.54
C THR A 88 -31.75 55.27 17.08
N THR A 89 -31.18 56.24 16.37
CA THR A 89 -31.41 56.38 14.91
C THR A 89 -30.41 55.51 14.14
N ILE A 90 -30.71 55.13 12.89
CA ILE A 90 -29.78 54.33 12.07
C ILE A 90 -28.40 55.01 11.94
N ALA A 91 -28.37 56.35 11.86
CA ALA A 91 -27.14 57.12 11.81
C ALA A 91 -26.35 57.05 13.13
N GLU A 92 -27.05 57.03 14.27
CA GLU A 92 -26.44 56.83 15.58
C GLU A 92 -25.93 55.40 15.76
N LEU A 93 -26.63 54.41 15.21
CA LEU A 93 -26.20 53.02 15.18
C LEU A 93 -24.92 52.86 14.36
N MET A 94 -24.85 53.40 13.13
CA MET A 94 -23.62 53.38 12.33
C MET A 94 -22.45 54.09 13.03
N ARG A 95 -22.72 55.19 13.76
CA ARG A 95 -21.69 55.88 14.54
C ARG A 95 -21.09 54.96 15.60
N ILE A 96 -21.96 54.26 16.33
CA ILE A 96 -21.56 53.33 17.38
C ILE A 96 -20.76 52.18 16.75
N GLN A 97 -21.30 51.49 15.73
CA GLN A 97 -20.65 50.33 15.12
C GLN A 97 -19.31 50.65 14.44
N MET A 98 -19.15 51.85 13.88
CA MET A 98 -17.86 52.31 13.32
C MET A 98 -16.91 52.92 14.36
N CYS A 99 -17.25 52.83 15.65
CA CYS A 99 -16.48 53.38 16.78
C CYS A 99 -16.15 54.88 16.65
N ILE A 100 -17.09 55.67 16.14
CA ILE A 100 -16.87 57.10 15.91
C ILE A 100 -17.20 57.91 17.16
N PRO A 101 -16.26 58.72 17.70
CA PRO A 101 -16.54 59.58 18.84
C PRO A 101 -17.65 60.58 18.54
N GLU A 102 -18.53 60.85 19.52
CA GLU A 102 -19.66 61.78 19.37
C GLU A 102 -19.19 63.19 18.96
N GLN A 103 -18.07 63.66 19.51
CA GLN A 103 -17.45 64.91 19.09
C GLN A 103 -17.10 64.90 17.60
N ALA A 104 -16.49 63.81 17.10
CA ALA A 104 -16.13 63.70 15.69
C ALA A 104 -17.37 63.65 14.79
N ASP A 105 -18.41 62.89 15.16
CA ASP A 105 -19.68 62.85 14.44
C ASP A 105 -20.34 64.24 14.36
N ALA A 106 -20.43 64.96 15.48
CA ALA A 106 -21.00 66.31 15.50
C ALA A 106 -20.20 67.30 14.63
N HIS A 107 -18.89 67.12 14.47
CA HIS A 107 -18.07 67.92 13.56
C HIS A 107 -18.32 67.55 12.10
N ILE A 108 -18.40 66.26 11.77
CA ILE A 108 -18.73 65.76 10.42
C ILE A 108 -20.11 66.25 10.01
N ARG A 109 -21.16 66.00 10.81
CA ARG A 109 -22.53 66.42 10.49
C ARG A 109 -22.65 67.93 10.28
N ARG A 110 -22.00 68.75 11.13
CA ARG A 110 -21.97 70.22 10.95
C ARG A 110 -21.22 70.63 9.68
N GLY A 111 -20.11 69.97 9.36
CA GLY A 111 -19.37 70.19 8.12
C GLY A 111 -20.22 69.85 6.89
N LEU A 112 -20.85 68.67 6.87
CA LEU A 112 -21.72 68.21 5.79
C LEU A 112 -22.95 69.10 5.60
N LEU A 113 -23.57 69.59 6.69
CA LEU A 113 -24.66 70.57 6.62
C LEU A 113 -24.22 71.89 6.00
N ARG A 114 -23.00 72.36 6.29
CA ARG A 114 -22.42 73.55 5.64
C ARG A 114 -22.12 73.31 4.17
N ILE A 115 -21.58 72.14 3.81
CA ILE A 115 -21.36 71.75 2.41
C ILE A 115 -22.69 71.76 1.66
N ALA A 116 -23.70 71.08 2.21
CA ALA A 116 -25.02 70.98 1.63
C ALA A 116 -25.70 72.36 1.47
N ALA A 117 -25.57 73.25 2.47
CA ALA A 117 -26.06 74.64 2.38
C ALA A 117 -25.30 75.48 1.34
N SER A 118 -23.98 75.22 1.16
CA SER A 118 -23.13 75.96 0.22
C SER A 118 -23.21 75.50 -1.23
N GLN A 119 -23.87 74.36 -1.49
CA GLN A 119 -23.94 73.67 -2.79
C GLN A 119 -25.39 73.33 -3.21
N LEU A 120 -26.38 74.15 -2.79
CA LEU A 120 -27.79 73.95 -3.11
C LEU A 120 -28.01 73.70 -4.62
N GLY A 121 -28.60 72.56 -4.97
CA GLY A 121 -28.97 72.20 -6.35
C GLY A 121 -27.97 71.33 -7.13
N ARG A 122 -26.75 71.10 -6.64
CA ARG A 122 -25.81 70.15 -7.27
C ARG A 122 -26.11 68.71 -6.87
N ARG A 123 -25.99 67.78 -7.82
CA ARG A 123 -26.10 66.33 -7.53
C ARG A 123 -24.92 65.88 -6.68
N VAL A 124 -25.18 64.97 -5.75
CA VAL A 124 -24.16 64.38 -4.85
C VAL A 124 -23.03 63.72 -5.64
N GLU A 125 -23.40 63.12 -6.76
CA GLU A 125 -22.52 62.47 -7.72
C GLU A 125 -21.52 63.44 -8.36
N SER A 126 -21.78 64.76 -8.34
CA SER A 126 -20.92 65.81 -8.89
C SER A 126 -19.94 66.41 -7.86
N MET A 127 -19.87 65.85 -6.65
CA MET A 127 -19.10 66.41 -5.53
C MET A 127 -17.92 65.51 -5.13
N VAL A 128 -16.75 66.13 -4.99
CA VAL A 128 -15.57 65.48 -4.41
C VAL A 128 -15.56 65.73 -2.91
N LEU A 129 -16.10 64.77 -2.15
CA LEU A 129 -16.33 64.91 -0.71
C LEU A 129 -15.05 65.31 0.09
N PRO A 130 -13.88 64.68 -0.11
CA PRO A 130 -12.69 65.05 0.65
C PRO A 130 -12.24 66.50 0.39
N LEU A 131 -12.46 67.02 -0.82
CA LEU A 131 -12.13 68.39 -1.19
C LEU A 131 -13.08 69.41 -0.53
N GLU A 132 -14.38 69.09 -0.47
CA GLU A 132 -15.37 69.95 0.18
C GLU A 132 -15.21 69.94 1.70
N LEU A 133 -14.85 68.79 2.30
CA LEU A 133 -14.51 68.71 3.73
C LEU A 133 -13.27 69.56 4.07
N LEU A 134 -12.23 69.52 3.23
CA LEU A 134 -11.04 70.36 3.42
C LEU A 134 -11.37 71.86 3.47
N GLN A 135 -12.39 72.33 2.76
CA GLN A 135 -12.78 73.76 2.72
C GLN A 135 -13.59 74.21 3.96
N GLN A 136 -14.17 73.27 4.72
CA GLN A 136 -15.08 73.58 5.82
C GLN A 136 -14.46 73.44 7.22
N PHE A 137 -13.32 72.75 7.32
CA PHE A 137 -12.59 72.56 8.59
C PHE A 137 -11.48 73.61 8.78
N LYS A 138 -11.33 74.09 10.02
CA LYS A 138 -10.34 75.12 10.38
C LYS A 138 -8.95 74.50 10.54
N SER A 139 -7.91 75.34 10.52
CA SER A 139 -6.50 74.92 10.61
C SER A 139 -6.11 74.17 11.89
N SER A 140 -6.94 74.20 12.94
CA SER A 140 -6.71 73.53 14.23
C SER A 140 -7.05 72.03 14.26
N ASP A 141 -7.68 71.47 13.21
CA ASP A 141 -8.24 70.11 13.23
C ASP A 141 -7.26 69.07 12.65
N PHE A 142 -6.13 68.87 13.33
CA PHE A 142 -4.90 68.29 12.76
C PHE A 142 -4.83 66.78 12.43
N PRO A 143 -5.86 65.92 12.61
CA PRO A 143 -5.87 64.62 11.92
C PRO A 143 -6.74 64.60 10.65
N TRP A 144 -7.59 65.61 10.40
CA TRP A 144 -8.58 65.59 9.31
C TRP A 144 -8.02 66.02 7.96
N ARG A 145 -7.11 67.00 7.95
CA ARG A 145 -6.52 67.54 6.73
C ARG A 145 -5.69 66.50 5.98
N THR A 146 -4.76 65.87 6.69
CA THR A 146 -3.89 64.82 6.15
C THR A 146 -4.70 63.62 5.63
N ARG A 147 -5.76 63.22 6.34
CA ARG A 147 -6.65 62.13 5.91
C ARG A 147 -7.37 62.43 4.60
N ASN A 148 -7.94 63.61 4.45
CA ASN A 148 -8.66 63.98 3.22
C ASN A 148 -7.70 64.16 2.02
N LEU A 149 -6.52 64.74 2.23
CA LEU A 149 -5.50 64.86 1.17
C LEU A 149 -5.01 63.48 0.71
N ARG A 150 -4.75 62.57 1.64
CA ARG A 150 -4.38 61.20 1.32
C ARG A 150 -5.51 60.41 0.65
N MET A 151 -6.77 60.72 0.95
CA MET A 151 -7.92 60.12 0.26
C MET A 151 -8.00 60.58 -1.21
N LEU A 152 -7.71 61.87 -1.46
CA LEU A 152 -7.60 62.40 -2.82
C LEU A 152 -6.41 61.79 -3.57
N GLU A 153 -5.28 61.61 -2.91
CA GLU A 153 -4.11 60.93 -3.47
C GLU A 153 -4.44 59.48 -3.85
N ALA A 154 -5.08 58.74 -2.94
CA ALA A 154 -5.46 57.36 -3.18
C ALA A 154 -6.46 57.22 -4.34
N GLY A 155 -7.49 58.06 -4.39
CA GLY A 155 -8.57 57.95 -5.37
C GLY A 155 -8.24 58.54 -6.74
N LEU A 156 -7.47 59.62 -6.81
CA LEU A 156 -7.22 60.32 -8.08
C LEU A 156 -5.84 60.05 -8.67
N LEU A 157 -4.85 59.61 -7.89
CA LEU A 157 -3.49 59.38 -8.40
C LEU A 157 -3.07 57.90 -8.35
N LEU A 158 -3.40 57.18 -7.29
CA LEU A 158 -2.99 55.78 -7.11
C LEU A 158 -3.98 54.80 -7.74
N HIS A 159 -5.28 55.02 -7.54
CA HIS A 159 -6.35 54.14 -7.98
C HIS A 159 -7.47 54.90 -8.70
N PRO A 160 -7.18 55.66 -9.77
CA PRO A 160 -8.22 56.29 -10.55
C PRO A 160 -9.00 55.23 -11.34
N LEU A 161 -10.32 55.43 -11.50
CA LEU A 161 -11.16 54.57 -12.36
C LEU A 161 -10.65 54.60 -13.82
N ILE A 162 -10.24 55.77 -14.28
CA ILE A 162 -9.69 55.99 -15.61
C ILE A 162 -8.16 56.08 -15.50
N PRO A 163 -7.40 55.25 -16.24
CA PRO A 163 -5.93 55.32 -16.21
C PRO A 163 -5.41 56.69 -16.62
N LEU A 164 -4.52 57.27 -15.81
CA LEU A 164 -3.88 58.55 -16.09
C LEU A 164 -2.70 58.38 -17.04
N ASP A 165 -2.54 59.32 -17.99
CA ASP A 165 -1.31 59.43 -18.77
C ASP A 165 -0.17 60.01 -17.91
N ARG A 166 1.07 59.59 -18.19
CA ARG A 166 2.27 60.06 -17.45
C ARG A 166 2.52 61.56 -17.65
N SER A 167 2.00 62.12 -18.75
CA SER A 167 2.08 63.54 -19.11
C SER A 167 1.00 64.42 -18.48
N ASP A 168 0.04 63.85 -17.72
CA ASP A 168 -1.14 64.60 -17.28
C ASP A 168 -0.73 65.80 -16.40
N PRO A 169 -1.00 67.04 -16.85
CA PRO A 169 -0.58 68.25 -16.14
C PRO A 169 -1.33 68.43 -14.83
N SER A 170 -2.59 67.99 -14.73
CA SER A 170 -3.42 68.05 -13.52
C SER A 170 -2.92 67.03 -12.48
N ALA A 171 -2.51 65.83 -12.92
CA ALA A 171 -1.92 64.82 -12.04
C ALA A 171 -0.55 65.26 -11.50
N HIS A 172 0.31 65.84 -12.36
CA HIS A 172 1.62 66.35 -11.93
C HIS A 172 1.46 67.51 -10.93
N ARG A 173 0.52 68.41 -11.20
CA ARG A 173 0.17 69.52 -10.31
C ARG A 173 -0.36 69.02 -8.96
N LEU A 174 -1.23 68.01 -8.94
CA LEU A 174 -1.74 67.43 -7.70
C LEU A 174 -0.61 66.79 -6.87
N ARG A 175 0.31 66.05 -7.50
CA ARG A 175 1.50 65.48 -6.82
C ARG A 175 2.40 66.56 -6.22
N GLN A 176 2.61 67.67 -6.94
CA GLN A 176 3.40 68.80 -6.45
C GLN A 176 2.74 69.47 -5.23
N ILE A 177 1.42 69.67 -5.28
CA ILE A 177 0.65 70.24 -4.17
C ILE A 177 0.69 69.31 -2.95
N LEU A 178 0.55 67.99 -3.13
CA LEU A 178 0.59 67.02 -2.04
C LEU A 178 1.98 66.92 -1.38
N ARG A 179 3.05 66.95 -2.18
CA ARG A 179 4.44 67.01 -1.65
C ARG A 179 4.67 68.29 -0.86
N GLY A 180 4.27 69.45 -1.40
CA GLY A 180 4.37 70.73 -0.69
C GLY A 180 3.51 70.80 0.57
N ALA A 181 2.37 70.09 0.60
CA ALA A 181 1.49 69.99 1.77
C ALA A 181 2.06 69.14 2.92
N ALA A 182 3.02 68.27 2.62
CA ALA A 182 3.75 67.49 3.64
C ALA A 182 4.74 68.37 4.42
N ASP A 183 5.33 69.38 3.76
CA ASP A 183 6.30 70.30 4.36
C ASP A 183 5.66 71.57 4.96
N ARG A 184 4.59 72.10 4.34
CA ARG A 184 3.85 73.27 4.83
C ARG A 184 2.33 73.06 4.73
N PRO A 185 1.55 73.29 5.79
CA PRO A 185 0.11 73.06 5.77
C PRO A 185 -0.63 73.99 4.78
N ILE A 186 -1.45 73.41 3.90
CA ILE A 186 -2.33 74.18 2.98
C ILE A 186 -3.32 75.03 3.78
N GLU A 187 -3.46 76.31 3.43
CA GLU A 187 -4.47 77.20 4.01
C GLU A 187 -5.85 76.83 3.48
N THR A 188 -6.81 76.44 4.34
CA THR A 188 -8.10 75.84 3.94
C THR A 188 -9.19 76.83 3.53
N GLY A 189 -8.86 78.12 3.40
CA GLY A 189 -9.83 79.16 3.02
C GLY A 189 -10.26 79.02 1.56
N ARG A 190 -11.58 79.08 1.29
CA ARG A 190 -12.20 78.94 -0.05
C ARG A 190 -11.60 79.86 -1.13
N ASN A 191 -11.01 80.99 -0.72
CA ASN A 191 -10.47 82.03 -1.60
C ASN A 191 -8.92 82.10 -1.60
N THR A 192 -8.23 81.14 -1.00
CA THR A 192 -6.77 81.10 -1.05
C THR A 192 -6.30 80.54 -2.38
N GLU A 193 -5.23 81.10 -2.94
CA GLU A 193 -4.65 80.66 -4.21
C GLU A 193 -4.35 79.16 -4.18
N SER A 194 -3.71 78.67 -3.11
CA SER A 194 -3.39 77.25 -2.91
C SER A 194 -4.61 76.33 -2.97
N MET A 195 -5.76 76.72 -2.42
CA MET A 195 -6.99 75.91 -2.49
C MET A 195 -7.67 75.97 -3.84
N GLN A 196 -7.56 77.08 -4.57
CA GLN A 196 -8.06 77.18 -5.94
C GLN A 196 -7.23 76.32 -6.90
N LEU A 197 -5.90 76.28 -6.72
CA LEU A 197 -5.03 75.39 -7.49
C LEU A 197 -5.34 73.91 -7.20
N LEU A 198 -5.52 73.55 -5.92
CA LEU A 198 -5.91 72.20 -5.52
C LEU A 198 -7.28 71.83 -6.09
N ARG A 199 -8.28 72.71 -5.96
CA ARG A 199 -9.65 72.51 -6.48
C ARG A 199 -9.66 72.29 -7.98
N THR A 200 -8.89 73.07 -8.73
CA THR A 200 -8.81 72.96 -10.20
C THR A 200 -8.20 71.62 -10.61
N ALA A 201 -7.08 71.23 -9.99
CA ALA A 201 -6.43 69.95 -10.28
C ALA A 201 -7.33 68.75 -9.91
N VAL A 202 -7.94 68.78 -8.73
CA VAL A 202 -8.80 67.69 -8.22
C VAL A 202 -10.07 67.55 -9.05
N LEU A 203 -10.76 68.64 -9.38
CA LEU A 203 -11.97 68.57 -10.20
C LEU A 203 -11.66 68.13 -11.64
N SER A 204 -10.54 68.58 -12.22
CA SER A 204 -10.08 68.14 -13.54
C SER A 204 -9.84 66.63 -13.59
N LEU A 205 -9.28 66.04 -12.54
CA LEU A 205 -9.04 64.59 -12.46
C LEU A 205 -10.31 63.80 -12.15
N ALA A 206 -11.17 64.32 -11.26
CA ALA A 206 -12.38 63.63 -10.83
C ALA A 206 -13.51 63.68 -11.89
N SER A 207 -13.57 64.71 -12.73
CA SER A 207 -14.61 64.86 -13.77
C SER A 207 -14.18 64.35 -15.15
N HIS A 208 -13.03 63.67 -15.23
CA HIS A 208 -12.53 63.16 -16.50
C HIS A 208 -13.42 62.01 -17.00
N THR A 209 -13.78 62.01 -18.29
CA THR A 209 -14.48 60.92 -18.97
C THR A 209 -13.66 60.44 -20.18
N PHE A 210 -13.84 59.18 -20.60
CA PHE A 210 -13.08 58.57 -21.71
C PHE A 210 -13.45 59.16 -23.09
N ASP A 211 -14.62 59.78 -23.21
CA ASP A 211 -15.23 60.14 -24.51
C ASP A 211 -15.47 61.65 -24.69
N GLY A 212 -14.89 62.50 -23.81
CA GLY A 212 -15.00 63.97 -23.90
C GLY A 212 -16.41 64.55 -23.71
N SER A 213 -17.41 63.71 -23.39
CA SER A 213 -18.77 64.16 -23.06
C SER A 213 -18.84 64.56 -21.58
N ALA A 214 -19.48 65.70 -21.31
CA ALA A 214 -19.70 66.22 -19.97
C ALA A 214 -20.77 65.37 -19.27
N SER A 215 -20.34 64.34 -18.53
CA SER A 215 -21.17 63.71 -17.51
C SER A 215 -21.08 64.52 -16.22
N ASP A 216 -22.20 64.72 -15.54
CA ASP A 216 -22.28 65.38 -14.22
C ASP A 216 -21.70 64.50 -13.06
N SER A 217 -21.03 63.38 -13.35
CA SER A 217 -20.51 62.43 -12.36
C SER A 217 -19.01 62.59 -12.07
N CYS A 218 -18.64 62.62 -10.79
CA CYS A 218 -17.27 62.72 -10.30
C CYS A 218 -16.74 61.36 -9.81
N HIS A 219 -15.67 60.89 -10.46
CA HIS A 219 -14.98 59.63 -10.25
C HIS A 219 -13.79 59.79 -9.28
N TRP A 220 -14.07 60.00 -7.99
CA TRP A 220 -13.01 60.21 -6.97
C TRP A 220 -12.81 59.03 -6.03
N ALA A 221 -13.76 58.10 -5.94
CA ALA A 221 -13.76 56.98 -4.98
C ALA A 221 -14.20 55.64 -5.57
N ASP A 222 -14.39 55.57 -6.88
CA ASP A 222 -14.93 54.42 -7.61
C ASP A 222 -13.87 53.58 -8.33
N GLY A 223 -12.60 54.00 -8.28
CA GLY A 223 -11.48 53.19 -8.74
C GLY A 223 -11.09 52.07 -7.77
N SER A 224 -10.74 50.91 -8.34
CA SER A 224 -10.33 49.72 -7.60
C SER A 224 -8.82 49.74 -7.27
N PRO A 225 -8.39 49.33 -6.05
CA PRO A 225 -9.16 48.69 -4.97
C PRO A 225 -9.70 49.66 -3.90
N LEU A 226 -9.54 50.98 -4.05
CA LEU A 226 -9.95 51.96 -3.04
C LEU A 226 -11.46 51.87 -2.74
N ASN A 227 -12.28 51.76 -3.79
CA ASN A 227 -13.72 51.64 -3.67
C ASN A 227 -14.15 50.41 -2.84
N LEU A 228 -13.54 49.25 -3.10
CA LEU A 228 -13.80 48.00 -2.39
C LEU A 228 -13.34 48.08 -0.93
N TYR A 229 -12.22 48.75 -0.65
CA TYR A 229 -11.75 48.95 0.71
C TYR A 229 -12.73 49.81 1.53
N ILE A 230 -13.17 50.94 0.98
CA ILE A 230 -14.18 51.79 1.63
C ILE A 230 -15.47 51.00 1.85
N TYR A 231 -15.89 50.22 0.86
CA TYR A 231 -17.10 49.42 0.93
C TYR A 231 -17.01 48.30 1.98
N GLN A 232 -15.88 47.59 2.06
CA GLN A 232 -15.62 46.60 3.09
C GLN A 232 -15.74 47.21 4.50
N LYS A 233 -15.15 48.39 4.72
CA LYS A 233 -15.24 49.11 6.00
C LYS A 233 -16.65 49.58 6.35
N LEU A 234 -17.52 49.79 5.37
CA LEU A 234 -18.94 50.06 5.62
C LEU A 234 -19.68 48.78 6.06
N LEU A 235 -19.40 47.65 5.42
CA LEU A 235 -20.01 46.36 5.76
C LEU A 235 -19.61 45.84 7.15
N GLU A 236 -18.40 46.18 7.62
CA GLU A 236 -17.96 45.90 8.99
C GLU A 236 -18.89 46.55 10.05
N ALA A 237 -19.62 47.63 9.70
CA ALA A 237 -20.59 48.25 10.60
C ALA A 237 -21.88 47.42 10.82
N CYS A 238 -22.03 46.27 10.15
CA CYS A 238 -23.16 45.36 10.32
C CYS A 238 -22.97 44.38 11.51
N PHE A 239 -21.79 44.33 12.12
CA PHE A 239 -21.47 43.43 13.23
C PHE A 239 -21.55 44.16 14.58
N GLU A 240 -21.89 43.45 15.65
CA GLU A 240 -21.94 44.02 17.00
C GLU A 240 -20.53 44.21 17.61
N ILE A 241 -20.21 45.41 18.12
CA ILE A 241 -18.92 45.70 18.79
C ILE A 241 -18.61 44.76 19.97
N GLY A 242 -19.63 44.34 20.73
CA GLY A 242 -19.45 43.52 21.94
C GLY A 242 -19.41 42.02 21.68
N ASP A 243 -19.94 41.60 20.54
CA ASP A 243 -20.03 40.22 20.09
C ASP A 243 -19.82 40.23 18.57
N GLU A 244 -18.56 40.41 18.19
CA GLU A 244 -18.08 40.55 16.82
C GLU A 244 -18.47 39.37 15.91
N GLY A 245 -18.93 38.25 16.49
CA GLY A 245 -19.50 37.11 15.78
C GLY A 245 -20.94 37.32 15.31
N SER A 246 -21.68 38.30 15.83
CA SER A 246 -23.11 38.44 15.56
C SER A 246 -23.46 39.68 14.74
N LEU A 247 -24.43 39.53 13.84
CA LEU A 247 -25.02 40.66 13.10
C LEU A 247 -26.00 41.43 14.00
N ILE A 248 -26.00 42.76 13.87
CA ILE A 248 -26.98 43.65 14.51
C ILE A 248 -28.41 43.30 14.10
N ASP A 249 -29.40 43.57 14.95
CA ASP A 249 -30.81 43.32 14.63
C ASP A 249 -31.32 44.19 13.47
N GLU A 250 -30.82 45.42 13.35
CA GLU A 250 -31.17 46.40 12.32
C GLU A 250 -30.33 46.28 11.03
N VAL A 251 -29.85 45.08 10.71
CA VAL A 251 -28.93 44.86 9.58
C VAL A 251 -29.56 45.20 8.23
N ASP A 252 -30.87 44.98 8.07
CA ASP A 252 -31.59 45.33 6.83
C ASP A 252 -31.55 46.85 6.58
N GLU A 253 -31.83 47.65 7.61
CA GLU A 253 -31.82 49.11 7.56
C GLU A 253 -30.41 49.68 7.33
N VAL A 254 -29.39 49.08 7.94
CA VAL A 254 -28.00 49.49 7.74
C VAL A 254 -27.52 49.14 6.33
N LEU A 255 -27.85 47.95 5.82
CA LEU A 255 -27.49 47.58 4.45
C LEU A 255 -28.21 48.46 3.41
N GLU A 256 -29.49 48.80 3.62
CA GLU A 256 -30.20 49.78 2.77
C GLU A 256 -29.52 51.16 2.76
N LEU A 257 -28.94 51.56 3.90
CA LEU A 257 -28.19 52.80 4.00
C LEU A 257 -26.86 52.72 3.24
N ILE A 258 -26.12 51.63 3.41
CA ILE A 258 -24.86 51.36 2.72
C ILE A 258 -25.08 51.27 1.20
N LYS A 259 -26.19 50.68 0.72
CA LYS A 259 -26.51 50.60 -0.71
C LYS A 259 -26.64 51.97 -1.40
N LYS A 260 -26.97 53.02 -0.65
CA LYS A 260 -26.99 54.40 -1.20
C LYS A 260 -25.60 54.91 -1.57
N THR A 261 -24.53 54.26 -1.08
CA THR A 261 -23.14 54.61 -1.42
C THR A 261 -22.67 54.06 -2.76
N TRP A 262 -23.45 53.17 -3.39
CA TRP A 262 -23.08 52.49 -4.62
C TRP A 262 -22.76 53.42 -5.78
N THR A 263 -23.49 54.53 -5.94
CA THR A 263 -23.26 55.47 -7.04
C THR A 263 -21.94 56.24 -6.92
N ILE A 264 -21.44 56.47 -5.70
CA ILE A 264 -20.16 57.16 -5.44
C ILE A 264 -18.98 56.19 -5.52
N LEU A 265 -19.18 54.95 -5.08
CA LEU A 265 -18.12 53.93 -5.02
C LEU A 265 -18.08 53.04 -6.28
N GLY A 266 -19.00 53.22 -7.24
CA GLY A 266 -19.09 52.35 -8.40
C GLY A 266 -19.37 50.88 -8.06
N ILE A 267 -20.11 50.62 -6.97
CA ILE A 267 -20.40 49.26 -6.49
C ILE A 267 -21.70 48.77 -7.12
N SER A 268 -21.66 47.58 -7.71
CA SER A 268 -22.84 46.86 -8.20
C SER A 268 -23.27 45.77 -7.21
N GLN A 269 -24.45 45.17 -7.44
CA GLN A 269 -24.92 44.02 -6.64
C GLN A 269 -23.92 42.87 -6.63
N ILE A 270 -23.22 42.64 -7.76
CA ILE A 270 -22.24 41.56 -7.91
C ILE A 270 -20.99 41.80 -7.03
N TYR A 271 -20.51 43.06 -6.99
CA TYR A 271 -19.44 43.44 -6.06
C TYR A 271 -19.89 43.38 -4.60
N HIS A 272 -21.15 43.73 -4.31
CA HIS A 272 -21.71 43.60 -2.97
C HIS A 272 -21.72 42.14 -2.50
N ASN A 273 -22.24 41.21 -3.29
CA ASN A 273 -22.28 39.79 -2.94
C ASN A 273 -20.88 39.25 -2.62
N LEU A 274 -19.88 39.60 -3.45
CA LEU A 274 -18.49 39.21 -3.24
C LEU A 274 -17.87 39.82 -1.97
N CYS A 275 -18.01 41.14 -1.77
CA CYS A 275 -17.49 41.81 -0.59
C CYS A 275 -18.18 41.32 0.69
N PHE A 276 -19.49 41.07 0.65
CA PHE A 276 -20.23 40.60 1.82
C PHE A 276 -19.88 39.16 2.18
N THR A 277 -19.70 38.28 1.20
CA THR A 277 -19.14 36.94 1.40
C THR A 277 -17.77 37.01 2.08
N TRP A 278 -16.87 37.86 1.57
CA TRP A 278 -15.54 38.04 2.16
C TRP A 278 -15.60 38.57 3.60
N VAL A 279 -16.45 39.56 3.89
CA VAL A 279 -16.55 40.13 5.23
C VAL A 279 -17.11 39.12 6.24
N LEU A 280 -18.18 38.39 5.90
CA LEU A 280 -18.73 37.33 6.74
C LEU A 280 -17.67 36.26 7.06
N PHE A 281 -16.95 35.81 6.02
CA PHE A 281 -15.86 34.84 6.17
C PHE A 281 -14.70 35.39 7.02
N ASN A 282 -14.21 36.59 6.72
CA ASN A 282 -13.09 37.20 7.43
C ASN A 282 -13.44 37.45 8.90
N GLN A 283 -14.70 37.80 9.19
CA GLN A 283 -15.18 37.99 10.56
C GLN A 283 -15.20 36.68 11.34
N TYR A 284 -15.64 35.58 10.72
CA TYR A 284 -15.56 34.24 11.32
C TYR A 284 -14.11 33.83 11.64
N VAL A 285 -13.18 34.10 10.72
CA VAL A 285 -11.75 33.79 10.93
C VAL A 285 -11.13 34.64 12.03
N THR A 286 -11.46 35.94 12.08
CA THR A 286 -10.88 36.90 13.04
C THR A 286 -11.42 36.67 14.46
N THR A 287 -12.68 36.26 14.60
CA THR A 287 -13.32 35.96 15.89
C THR A 287 -12.94 34.58 16.47
N GLY A 288 -11.96 33.90 15.87
CA GLY A 288 -11.42 32.64 16.42
C GLY A 288 -12.27 31.41 16.12
N GLN A 289 -13.07 31.42 15.05
CA GLN A 289 -13.87 30.26 14.58
C GLN A 289 -14.98 29.81 15.57
N VAL A 290 -15.46 30.72 16.43
CA VAL A 290 -16.43 30.39 17.49
C VAL A 290 -17.87 30.34 16.97
N ASP A 291 -18.23 31.21 16.01
CA ASP A 291 -19.62 31.31 15.51
C ASP A 291 -19.82 30.60 14.16
N THR A 292 -20.30 29.35 14.20
CA THR A 292 -20.62 28.56 13.00
C THR A 292 -21.74 29.18 12.17
N ASP A 293 -22.60 30.02 12.74
CA ASP A 293 -23.71 30.66 12.02
C ASP A 293 -23.15 31.68 11.00
N LEU A 294 -22.05 32.38 11.31
CA LEU A 294 -21.36 33.25 10.34
C LEU A 294 -20.76 32.48 9.16
N LEU A 295 -20.21 31.30 9.43
CA LEU A 295 -19.64 30.44 8.40
C LEU A 295 -20.74 29.93 7.45
N LEU A 296 -21.90 29.54 7.99
CA LEU A 296 -23.08 29.19 7.20
C LEU A 296 -23.62 30.37 6.38
N ALA A 297 -23.61 31.58 6.96
CA ALA A 297 -24.00 32.80 6.26
C ALA A 297 -23.05 33.12 5.10
N ALA A 298 -21.74 32.95 5.29
CA ALA A 298 -20.75 33.11 4.22
C ALA A 298 -20.97 32.09 3.09
N ASP A 299 -21.24 30.83 3.43
CA ASP A 299 -21.54 29.77 2.45
C ASP A 299 -22.83 30.07 1.66
N ALA A 300 -23.89 30.54 2.33
CA ALA A 300 -25.12 30.96 1.69
C ALA A 300 -24.91 32.15 0.74
N GLN A 301 -24.08 33.12 1.10
CA GLN A 301 -23.74 34.25 0.20
C GLN A 301 -22.84 33.83 -0.96
N LEU A 302 -21.93 32.88 -0.75
CA LEU A 302 -21.09 32.35 -1.83
C LEU A 302 -21.95 31.71 -2.94
N ALA A 303 -23.10 31.11 -2.61
CA ALA A 303 -24.03 30.58 -3.60
C ALA A 303 -24.57 31.66 -4.57
N GLU A 304 -24.78 32.89 -4.11
CA GLU A 304 -25.14 34.02 -4.99
C GLU A 304 -23.94 34.47 -5.84
N VAL A 305 -22.73 34.50 -5.26
CA VAL A 305 -21.49 34.78 -6.01
C VAL A 305 -21.27 33.77 -7.13
N THR A 306 -21.59 32.49 -6.91
CA THR A 306 -21.54 31.44 -7.95
C THR A 306 -22.46 31.75 -9.13
N LYS A 307 -23.65 32.30 -8.88
CA LYS A 307 -24.58 32.71 -9.96
C LYS A 307 -24.04 33.92 -10.71
N ASP A 308 -23.46 34.88 -9.99
CA ASP A 308 -22.88 36.09 -10.56
C ASP A 308 -21.67 35.77 -11.44
N ALA A 309 -20.78 34.86 -11.01
CA ALA A 309 -19.59 34.45 -11.74
C ALA A 309 -19.91 33.83 -13.12
N LYS A 310 -21.05 33.13 -13.24
CA LYS A 310 -21.50 32.52 -14.52
C LYS A 310 -21.99 33.56 -15.53
N THR A 311 -22.53 34.69 -15.04
CA THR A 311 -23.18 35.69 -15.88
C THR A 311 -22.26 36.86 -16.25
N ASN A 312 -21.30 37.20 -15.38
CA ASN A 312 -20.42 38.36 -15.57
C ASN A 312 -19.01 37.94 -16.01
N LYS A 313 -18.51 38.58 -17.08
CA LYS A 313 -17.19 38.31 -17.68
C LYS A 313 -16.26 39.52 -17.67
N ASP A 314 -16.56 40.53 -16.86
CA ASP A 314 -15.67 41.69 -16.71
C ASP A 314 -14.29 41.25 -16.16
N PRO A 315 -13.18 41.51 -16.88
CA PRO A 315 -11.84 41.12 -16.44
C PRO A 315 -11.43 41.71 -15.09
N VAL A 316 -11.91 42.91 -14.74
CA VAL A 316 -11.59 43.54 -13.45
C VAL A 316 -12.28 42.78 -12.32
N TYR A 317 -13.58 42.50 -12.46
CA TYR A 317 -14.32 41.65 -11.55
C TYR A 317 -13.70 40.25 -11.40
N CYS A 318 -13.39 39.56 -12.50
CA CYS A 318 -12.79 38.22 -12.46
C CYS A 318 -11.46 38.19 -11.68
N LYS A 319 -10.61 39.21 -11.82
CA LYS A 319 -9.35 39.31 -11.08
C LYS A 319 -9.58 39.43 -9.55
N ILE A 320 -10.54 40.26 -9.15
CA ILE A 320 -10.90 40.45 -7.74
C ILE A 320 -11.53 39.17 -7.17
N LEU A 321 -12.48 38.59 -7.92
CA LEU A 321 -13.12 37.31 -7.60
C LEU A 321 -12.08 36.21 -7.39
N SER A 322 -11.14 36.03 -8.32
CA SER A 322 -10.06 35.04 -8.19
C SER A 322 -9.23 35.25 -6.94
N SER A 323 -8.82 36.49 -6.65
CA SER A 323 -8.00 36.80 -5.46
C SER A 323 -8.74 36.47 -4.16
N THR A 324 -10.02 36.83 -4.07
CA THR A 324 -10.86 36.56 -2.90
C THR A 324 -11.09 35.06 -2.72
N LEU A 325 -11.50 34.34 -3.77
CA LEU A 325 -11.75 32.91 -3.70
C LEU A 325 -10.48 32.11 -3.42
N THR A 326 -9.33 32.50 -3.98
CA THR A 326 -8.04 31.87 -3.67
C THR A 326 -7.68 32.02 -2.19
N SER A 327 -8.03 33.16 -1.58
CA SER A 327 -7.79 33.38 -0.15
C SER A 327 -8.70 32.51 0.73
N ILE A 328 -9.99 32.41 0.39
CA ILE A 328 -10.97 31.56 1.10
C ILE A 328 -10.58 30.08 0.94
N MET A 329 -10.33 29.65 -0.29
CA MET A 329 -9.92 28.29 -0.63
C MET A 329 -8.62 27.92 0.08
N GLY A 330 -7.57 28.74 0.00
CA GLY A 330 -6.29 28.46 0.66
C GLY A 330 -6.39 28.39 2.18
N TRP A 331 -7.34 29.09 2.81
CA TRP A 331 -7.61 28.96 4.24
C TRP A 331 -8.34 27.64 4.57
N ALA A 332 -9.30 27.24 3.73
CA ALA A 332 -10.04 25.99 3.88
C ALA A 332 -9.14 24.77 3.64
N GLU A 333 -8.36 24.78 2.56
CA GLU A 333 -7.43 23.72 2.17
C GLU A 333 -6.40 23.41 3.25
N LYS A 334 -5.87 24.42 3.96
CA LYS A 334 -4.95 24.20 5.08
C LYS A 334 -5.51 23.29 6.17
N ARG A 335 -6.84 23.28 6.36
CA ARG A 335 -7.53 22.40 7.31
C ARG A 335 -7.99 21.11 6.65
N LEU A 336 -8.47 21.17 5.42
CA LEU A 336 -9.01 20.02 4.70
C LEU A 336 -7.93 19.05 4.21
N LEU A 337 -6.72 19.51 3.91
CA LEU A 337 -5.61 18.62 3.53
C LEU A 337 -5.09 17.76 4.70
N ALA A 338 -5.43 18.11 5.94
CA ALA A 338 -5.10 17.40 7.17
C ALA A 338 -6.32 17.36 8.12
N TYR A 339 -7.52 17.10 7.59
CA TYR A 339 -8.76 17.18 8.38
C TYR A 339 -8.82 16.21 9.56
N HIS A 340 -8.05 15.11 9.53
CA HIS A 340 -7.93 14.18 10.65
C HIS A 340 -7.31 14.82 11.91
N GLU A 341 -6.50 15.87 11.74
CA GLU A 341 -5.91 16.66 12.83
C GLU A 341 -6.77 17.88 13.17
N ALA A 342 -7.31 18.54 12.13
CA ALA A 342 -8.06 19.78 12.29
C ALA A 342 -9.47 19.57 12.86
N PHE A 343 -10.06 18.39 12.64
CA PHE A 343 -11.45 18.11 13.04
C PHE A 343 -11.57 16.88 13.95
N ASN A 344 -12.50 17.00 14.89
CA ASN A 344 -12.91 15.98 15.84
C ASN A 344 -14.45 16.00 15.98
N ALA A 345 -15.01 15.13 16.81
CA ALA A 345 -16.46 15.05 16.99
C ALA A 345 -17.12 16.35 17.50
N SER A 346 -16.36 17.29 18.08
CA SER A 346 -16.88 18.54 18.64
C SER A 346 -16.99 19.69 17.63
N ASN A 347 -16.22 19.66 16.53
CA ASN A 347 -16.21 20.73 15.51
C ASN A 347 -16.59 20.23 14.11
N ILE A 348 -17.11 19.01 14.01
CA ILE A 348 -17.46 18.36 12.75
C ILE A 348 -18.58 19.09 11.99
N GLU A 349 -19.47 19.77 12.70
CA GLU A 349 -20.55 20.56 12.09
C GLU A 349 -20.00 21.70 11.22
N ALA A 350 -18.90 22.33 11.63
CA ALA A 350 -18.23 23.38 10.86
C ALA A 350 -17.54 22.83 9.60
N MET A 351 -17.07 21.57 9.64
CA MET A 351 -16.37 20.93 8.53
C MET A 351 -17.20 20.94 7.25
N GLN A 352 -18.51 20.67 7.34
CA GLN A 352 -19.38 20.64 6.18
C GLN A 352 -19.39 22.00 5.44
N SER A 353 -19.49 23.10 6.17
CA SER A 353 -19.48 24.45 5.59
C SER A 353 -18.10 24.83 5.07
N ILE A 354 -17.01 24.40 5.73
CA ILE A 354 -15.63 24.61 5.25
C ILE A 354 -15.39 23.87 3.93
N VAL A 355 -15.85 22.62 3.82
CA VAL A 355 -15.79 21.84 2.58
C VAL A 355 -16.59 22.53 1.48
N SER A 356 -17.82 22.97 1.78
CA SER A 356 -18.67 23.70 0.82
C SER A 356 -17.97 24.96 0.28
N LEU A 357 -17.45 25.81 1.16
CA LEU A 357 -16.72 27.02 0.79
C LEU A 357 -15.48 26.72 -0.07
N GLY A 358 -14.69 25.72 0.32
CA GLY A 358 -13.48 25.32 -0.41
C GLY A 358 -13.80 24.78 -1.80
N VAL A 359 -14.77 23.85 -1.89
CA VAL A 359 -15.19 23.23 -3.15
C VAL A 359 -15.84 24.23 -4.09
N CYS A 360 -16.77 25.07 -3.60
CA CYS A 360 -17.41 26.11 -4.40
C CYS A 360 -16.38 27.12 -4.93
N SER A 361 -15.43 27.53 -4.09
CA SER A 361 -14.34 28.42 -4.51
C SER A 361 -13.48 27.79 -5.61
N ALA A 362 -13.12 26.51 -5.47
CA ALA A 362 -12.35 25.77 -6.47
C ALA A 362 -13.12 25.63 -7.80
N GLN A 363 -14.41 25.31 -7.76
CA GLN A 363 -15.27 25.22 -8.94
C GLN A 363 -15.32 26.54 -9.72
N ILE A 364 -15.58 27.67 -9.04
CA ILE A 364 -15.64 28.98 -9.71
C ILE A 364 -14.27 29.33 -10.34
N LEU A 365 -13.16 29.10 -9.63
CA LEU A 365 -11.81 29.39 -10.13
C LEU A 365 -11.48 28.58 -11.40
N VAL A 366 -11.84 27.30 -11.45
CA VAL A 366 -11.48 26.37 -12.53
C VAL A 366 -12.46 26.43 -13.71
N GLU A 367 -13.77 26.45 -13.45
CA GLU A 367 -14.80 26.34 -14.49
C GLU A 367 -15.18 27.69 -15.09
N ASP A 368 -15.27 28.74 -14.26
CA ASP A 368 -15.85 30.03 -14.65
C ASP A 368 -14.79 31.08 -15.01
N ILE A 369 -13.60 31.03 -14.38
CA ILE A 369 -12.54 32.03 -14.61
C ILE A 369 -11.42 31.53 -15.55
N SER A 370 -11.02 30.26 -15.46
CA SER A 370 -9.96 29.71 -16.31
C SER A 370 -10.47 29.28 -17.70
N HIS A 371 -10.41 30.19 -18.68
CA HIS A 371 -10.73 29.88 -20.08
C HIS A 371 -9.75 28.87 -20.73
N GLU A 372 -8.57 28.70 -20.14
CA GLU A 372 -7.51 27.79 -20.62
C GLU A 372 -7.78 26.33 -20.24
N TYR A 373 -8.37 26.10 -19.05
CA TYR A 373 -8.76 24.77 -18.59
C TYR A 373 -9.86 24.15 -19.47
N ARG A 374 -10.82 24.99 -19.89
CA ARG A 374 -11.93 24.61 -20.78
C ARG A 374 -11.48 24.12 -22.17
N ARG A 375 -10.26 24.47 -22.62
CA ARG A 375 -9.67 24.03 -23.90
C ARG A 375 -8.75 22.80 -23.78
N ARG A 376 -8.18 22.52 -22.60
CA ARG A 376 -7.17 21.45 -22.43
C ARG A 376 -7.70 20.10 -21.95
N ARG A 377 -8.87 20.03 -21.30
CA ARG A 377 -9.48 18.75 -20.89
C ARG A 377 -10.99 18.76 -21.13
N LYS A 378 -11.37 18.31 -22.32
CA LYS A 378 -12.74 17.87 -22.64
C LYS A 378 -12.95 16.43 -22.17
N GLY A 379 -12.55 16.14 -20.93
CA GLY A 379 -12.63 14.83 -20.28
C GLY A 379 -13.23 14.98 -18.90
N GLU A 380 -14.34 14.30 -18.67
CA GLU A 380 -15.23 14.26 -17.50
C GLU A 380 -14.49 14.10 -16.16
N THR A 381 -13.96 15.20 -15.59
CA THR A 381 -13.52 15.20 -14.20
C THR A 381 -14.22 16.34 -13.49
N ASP A 382 -15.26 15.98 -12.74
CA ASP A 382 -15.95 16.88 -11.83
C ASP A 382 -14.92 17.50 -10.87
N VAL A 383 -14.80 18.84 -10.90
CA VAL A 383 -13.83 19.59 -10.12
C VAL A 383 -14.06 19.35 -8.63
N ALA A 384 -15.31 19.27 -8.17
CA ALA A 384 -15.63 18.99 -6.77
C ALA A 384 -15.13 17.60 -6.36
N ARG A 385 -15.40 16.61 -7.21
CA ARG A 385 -14.97 15.23 -7.00
C ARG A 385 -13.44 15.12 -6.89
N SER A 386 -12.71 15.73 -7.83
CA SER A 386 -11.23 15.68 -7.84
C SER A 386 -10.59 16.43 -6.66
N THR A 387 -11.21 17.52 -6.23
CA THR A 387 -10.74 18.32 -5.09
C THR A 387 -10.88 17.53 -3.79
N ILE A 388 -12.02 16.87 -3.59
CA ILE A 388 -12.27 16.04 -2.40
C ILE A 388 -11.39 14.79 -2.39
N ASP A 389 -11.20 14.14 -3.54
CA ASP A 389 -10.24 13.04 -3.66
C ASP A 389 -8.85 13.48 -3.17
N THR A 390 -8.40 14.68 -3.55
CA THR A 390 -7.13 15.27 -3.09
C THR A 390 -7.11 15.46 -1.57
N TYR A 391 -8.19 15.99 -0.98
CA TYR A 391 -8.28 16.21 0.47
C TYR A 391 -8.25 14.89 1.26
N ILE A 392 -9.07 13.90 0.86
CA ILE A 392 -9.12 12.57 1.46
C ILE A 392 -7.75 11.89 1.39
N ARG A 393 -7.16 11.82 0.19
CA ARG A 393 -5.87 11.17 -0.02
C ARG A 393 -4.74 11.84 0.76
N SER A 394 -4.70 13.18 0.80
CA SER A 394 -3.70 13.94 1.55
C SER A 394 -3.82 13.69 3.05
N SER A 395 -5.02 13.89 3.59
CA SER A 395 -5.29 13.80 5.03
C SER A 395 -5.01 12.40 5.57
N LEU A 396 -5.41 11.36 4.85
CA LEU A 396 -5.16 9.97 5.25
C LEU A 396 -3.70 9.56 5.16
N ARG A 397 -2.94 10.08 4.17
CA ARG A 397 -1.49 9.85 4.11
C ARG A 397 -0.78 10.47 5.31
N THR A 398 -1.15 11.69 5.68
CA THR A 398 -0.61 12.35 6.88
C THR A 398 -1.00 11.59 8.15
N ALA A 399 -2.27 11.20 8.29
CA ALA A 399 -2.74 10.42 9.44
C ALA A 399 -2.05 9.05 9.53
N PHE A 400 -1.82 8.37 8.40
CA PHE A 400 -1.09 7.11 8.35
C PHE A 400 0.37 7.30 8.80
N ALA A 401 1.05 8.34 8.31
CA ALA A 401 2.43 8.65 8.71
C ALA A 401 2.53 8.91 10.21
N GLN A 402 1.57 9.64 10.80
CA GLN A 402 1.52 9.86 12.24
C GLN A 402 1.32 8.57 13.04
N ARG A 403 0.41 7.69 12.62
CA ARG A 403 0.22 6.39 13.29
C ARG A 403 1.48 5.53 13.22
N MET A 404 2.18 5.55 12.10
CA MET A 404 3.47 4.87 11.97
C MET A 404 4.52 5.43 12.94
N GLU A 405 4.65 6.76 13.03
CA GLU A 405 5.56 7.41 13.97
C GLU A 405 5.19 7.13 15.43
N GLU A 406 3.91 7.16 15.79
CA GLU A 406 3.43 6.83 17.14
C GLU A 406 3.79 5.39 17.54
N VAL A 407 3.58 4.43 16.64
CA VAL A 407 3.93 3.03 16.88
C VAL A 407 5.45 2.87 17.00
N ASP A 408 6.24 3.58 16.20
CA ASP A 408 7.71 3.59 16.28
C ASP A 408 8.23 4.27 17.56
N LEU A 409 7.62 5.34 18.01
CA LEU A 409 7.96 6.02 19.26
C LEU A 409 7.63 5.16 20.48
N ASN A 410 6.49 4.46 20.45
CA ASN A 410 6.11 3.51 21.50
C ASN A 410 7.11 2.35 21.61
N ARG A 411 7.67 1.90 20.47
CA ARG A 411 8.79 0.94 20.44
C ARG A 411 10.05 1.51 21.09
N ARG A 412 10.44 2.76 20.76
CA ARG A 412 11.69 3.38 21.22
C ARG A 412 11.64 3.87 22.67
N SER A 413 10.47 4.28 23.16
CA SER A 413 10.29 4.87 24.48
C SER A 413 10.28 3.85 25.63
N GLY A 414 10.35 2.55 25.36
CA GLY A 414 10.47 1.51 26.40
C GLY A 414 9.35 1.52 27.45
N ASN A 415 8.16 2.05 27.12
CA ASN A 415 7.13 2.34 28.10
C ASN A 415 6.24 1.10 28.34
N LYS A 416 6.53 0.34 29.41
CA LYS A 416 5.72 -0.69 30.13
C LYS A 416 4.98 -1.80 29.34
N TYR A 417 4.99 -1.82 28.02
CA TYR A 417 4.43 -2.89 27.17
C TYR A 417 5.52 -3.83 26.62
N GLN A 418 6.53 -4.16 27.41
CA GLN A 418 7.44 -5.29 27.12
C GLN A 418 6.74 -6.67 27.28
N ASN A 419 5.42 -6.74 27.18
CA ASN A 419 4.62 -7.96 27.30
C ASN A 419 3.53 -8.10 26.21
N THR A 420 3.63 -7.40 25.09
CA THR A 420 2.81 -7.74 23.91
C THR A 420 3.68 -8.45 22.86
N PRO A 421 3.50 -9.77 22.64
CA PRO A 421 4.23 -10.56 21.64
C PRO A 421 3.82 -10.23 20.20
N THR A 422 3.22 -9.06 19.95
CA THR A 422 2.57 -8.73 18.69
C THR A 422 3.50 -7.85 17.84
N PRO A 423 3.78 -8.24 16.58
CA PRO A 423 4.62 -7.45 15.67
C PRO A 423 4.08 -6.04 15.39
N ILE A 424 4.97 -5.10 15.13
CA ILE A 424 4.65 -3.68 14.86
C ILE A 424 3.64 -3.52 13.73
N LEU A 425 3.85 -4.20 12.60
CA LEU A 425 2.93 -4.11 11.47
C LEU A 425 1.56 -4.71 11.76
N SER A 426 1.46 -5.68 12.68
CA SER A 426 0.17 -6.19 13.16
C SER A 426 -0.59 -5.15 13.99
N ILE A 427 0.12 -4.37 14.82
CA ILE A 427 -0.45 -3.26 15.58
C ILE A 427 -0.91 -2.17 14.60
N LEU A 428 -0.04 -1.79 13.67
CA LEU A 428 -0.35 -0.81 12.63
C LEU A 428 -1.57 -1.23 11.79
N ALA A 429 -1.68 -2.51 11.42
CA ALA A 429 -2.83 -3.02 10.68
C ALA A 429 -4.14 -2.81 11.44
N LYS A 430 -4.13 -3.03 12.76
CA LYS A 430 -5.29 -2.79 13.61
C LYS A 430 -5.62 -1.29 13.68
N ASP A 431 -4.62 -0.44 13.92
CA ASP A 431 -4.81 1.01 14.05
C ASP A 431 -5.35 1.62 12.74
N ILE A 432 -4.91 1.10 11.59
CA ILE A 432 -5.42 1.50 10.27
C ILE A 432 -6.85 1.01 10.07
N GLY A 433 -7.17 -0.21 10.49
CA GLY A 433 -8.54 -0.71 10.45
C GLY A 433 -9.50 0.15 11.29
N ASP A 434 -9.03 0.62 12.45
CA ASP A 434 -9.81 1.53 13.31
C ASP A 434 -9.90 2.94 12.70
N LEU A 435 -8.84 3.43 12.04
CA LEU A 435 -8.85 4.68 11.27
C LEU A 435 -9.85 4.62 10.10
N ALA A 436 -9.90 3.51 9.37
CA ALA A 436 -10.84 3.29 8.27
C ALA A 436 -12.30 3.31 8.75
N LYS A 437 -12.59 2.69 9.90
CA LYS A 437 -13.93 2.76 10.52
C LYS A 437 -14.28 4.19 10.92
N LYS A 438 -13.35 4.90 11.57
CA LYS A 438 -13.55 6.31 11.95
C LYS A 438 -13.84 7.20 10.73
N GLU A 439 -13.12 7.00 9.64
CA GLU A 439 -13.32 7.71 8.36
C GLU A 439 -14.69 7.41 7.75
N LYS A 440 -15.11 6.15 7.74
CA LYS A 440 -16.43 5.72 7.26
C LYS A 440 -17.56 6.35 8.07
N ASP A 441 -17.42 6.40 9.40
CA ASP A 441 -18.50 6.80 10.30
C ASP A 441 -18.63 8.32 10.46
N LEU A 442 -17.50 9.05 10.50
CA LEU A 442 -17.49 10.49 10.80
C LEU A 442 -17.39 11.37 9.54
N PHE A 443 -16.43 11.09 8.65
CA PHE A 443 -16.05 12.02 7.59
C PHE A 443 -16.70 11.69 6.24
N SER A 444 -16.80 10.40 5.90
CA SER A 444 -17.38 9.95 4.64
C SER A 444 -18.82 10.46 4.40
N PRO A 445 -19.74 10.51 5.39
CA PRO A 445 -21.09 11.04 5.18
C PRO A 445 -21.11 12.52 4.76
N ILE A 446 -20.11 13.30 5.16
CA ILE A 446 -19.99 14.72 4.80
C ILE A 446 -19.56 14.84 3.34
N PHE A 447 -18.53 14.09 2.94
CA PHE A 447 -17.98 14.12 1.59
C PHE A 447 -18.90 13.51 0.53
N LYS A 448 -19.83 12.62 0.91
CA LYS A 448 -20.82 11.99 0.01
C LYS A 448 -21.64 12.99 -0.81
N LYS A 449 -21.82 14.22 -0.32
CA LYS A 449 -22.52 15.30 -1.05
C LYS A 449 -21.87 15.68 -2.38
N TRP A 450 -20.57 15.45 -2.50
CA TRP A 450 -19.76 15.87 -3.65
C TRP A 450 -18.95 14.72 -4.26
N HIS A 451 -18.68 13.66 -3.49
CA HIS A 451 -17.99 12.47 -3.95
C HIS A 451 -18.74 11.20 -3.50
N PRO A 452 -19.46 10.49 -4.39
CA PRO A 452 -20.31 9.36 -4.01
C PRO A 452 -19.52 8.19 -3.39
N LEU A 453 -18.26 8.01 -3.78
CA LEU A 453 -17.36 6.94 -3.30
C LEU A 453 -16.31 7.43 -2.28
N ALA A 454 -16.69 8.35 -1.38
CA ALA A 454 -15.74 9.00 -0.47
C ALA A 454 -15.06 8.00 0.49
N ALA A 455 -15.82 7.07 1.09
CA ALA A 455 -15.25 6.05 1.97
C ALA A 455 -14.38 5.07 1.19
N GLY A 456 -14.78 4.77 -0.05
CA GLY A 456 -14.00 3.96 -0.97
C GLY A 456 -12.60 4.53 -1.25
N VAL A 457 -12.51 5.79 -1.67
CA VAL A 457 -11.24 6.48 -1.93
C VAL A 457 -10.34 6.49 -0.69
N ALA A 458 -10.95 6.67 0.49
CA ALA A 458 -10.24 6.65 1.74
C ALA A 458 -9.57 5.29 2.01
N VAL A 459 -10.34 4.20 1.95
CA VAL A 459 -9.80 2.86 2.21
C VAL A 459 -8.82 2.40 1.14
N ALA A 460 -8.99 2.81 -0.12
CA ALA A 460 -8.01 2.57 -1.17
C ALA A 460 -6.66 3.26 -0.88
N THR A 461 -6.71 4.46 -0.30
CA THR A 461 -5.49 5.19 0.12
C THR A 461 -4.79 4.48 1.26
N LEU A 462 -5.53 4.11 2.31
CA LEU A 462 -4.99 3.37 3.46
C LEU A 462 -4.42 2.01 3.03
N HIS A 463 -5.13 1.33 2.13
CA HIS A 463 -4.69 0.08 1.54
C HIS A 463 -3.35 0.22 0.80
N SER A 464 -3.23 1.24 -0.06
CA SER A 464 -1.98 1.51 -0.78
C SER A 464 -0.82 1.84 0.18
N CYS A 465 -1.08 2.64 1.23
CA CYS A 465 -0.05 3.01 2.20
C CYS A 465 0.45 1.78 2.99
N TYR A 466 -0.46 0.99 3.56
CA TYR A 466 -0.08 -0.22 4.29
C TYR A 466 0.55 -1.27 3.36
N GLY A 467 0.02 -1.44 2.15
CA GLY A 467 0.55 -2.38 1.17
C GLY A 467 2.00 -2.09 0.77
N ASN A 468 2.41 -0.82 0.74
CA ASN A 468 3.81 -0.46 0.47
C ASN A 468 4.74 -0.90 1.61
N GLU A 469 4.33 -0.70 2.87
CA GLU A 469 5.08 -1.15 4.05
C GLU A 469 5.13 -2.67 4.15
N LEU A 470 4.00 -3.34 3.87
CA LEU A 470 3.93 -4.79 3.84
C LEU A 470 4.86 -5.38 2.77
N LYS A 471 4.94 -4.78 1.58
CA LYS A 471 5.86 -5.20 0.52
C LYS A 471 7.32 -5.07 0.96
N GLN A 472 7.68 -3.95 1.59
CA GLN A 472 9.02 -3.76 2.13
C GLN A 472 9.34 -4.80 3.20
N PHE A 473 8.41 -5.07 4.11
CA PHE A 473 8.55 -6.11 5.12
C PHE A 473 8.77 -7.49 4.51
N ILE A 474 7.93 -7.91 3.56
CA ILE A 474 8.05 -9.22 2.88
C ILE A 474 9.40 -9.32 2.17
N SER A 475 9.84 -8.26 1.48
CA SER A 475 11.14 -8.26 0.80
C SER A 475 12.35 -8.38 1.73
N GLY A 476 12.19 -7.99 3.00
CA GLY A 476 13.23 -8.10 4.04
C GLY A 476 13.24 -9.42 4.80
N LEU A 477 12.27 -10.33 4.57
CA LEU A 477 12.20 -11.61 5.27
C LEU A 477 13.14 -12.64 4.66
N ALA A 478 14.12 -13.11 5.44
CA ALA A 478 15.00 -14.22 5.07
C ALA A 478 14.44 -15.59 5.50
N GLU A 479 13.68 -15.65 6.60
CA GLU A 479 13.15 -16.88 7.17
C GLU A 479 11.71 -16.69 7.66
N LEU A 480 10.94 -17.79 7.67
CA LEU A 480 9.58 -17.81 8.19
C LEU A 480 9.61 -17.82 9.73
N THR A 481 9.21 -16.70 10.35
CA THR A 481 9.06 -16.61 11.81
C THR A 481 7.58 -16.55 12.21
N SER A 482 7.28 -16.85 13.48
CA SER A 482 5.92 -16.70 14.03
C SER A 482 5.40 -15.27 13.86
N ASP A 483 6.26 -14.29 14.08
CA ASP A 483 5.98 -12.86 13.91
C ASP A 483 5.62 -12.53 12.46
N SER A 484 6.40 -13.04 11.49
CA SER A 484 6.11 -12.87 10.05
C SER A 484 4.73 -13.40 9.68
N VAL A 485 4.35 -14.57 10.20
CA VAL A 485 3.04 -15.17 9.93
C VAL A 485 1.92 -14.35 10.59
N GLN A 486 2.14 -13.83 11.79
CA GLN A 486 1.17 -12.97 12.47
C GLN A 486 0.95 -11.64 11.72
N VAL A 487 2.02 -11.03 11.19
CA VAL A 487 1.92 -9.84 10.33
C VAL A 487 1.07 -10.13 9.09
N LEU A 488 1.36 -11.24 8.39
CA LEU A 488 0.66 -11.60 7.16
C LEU A 488 -0.82 -11.93 7.42
N LYS A 489 -1.15 -12.61 8.54
CA LYS A 489 -2.56 -12.82 8.95
C LYS A 489 -3.28 -11.52 9.30
N SER A 490 -2.58 -10.58 9.94
CA SER A 490 -3.15 -9.27 10.28
C SER A 490 -3.38 -8.42 9.03
N ALA A 491 -2.47 -8.51 8.05
CA ALA A 491 -2.60 -7.87 6.75
C ALA A 491 -3.78 -8.41 5.94
N ASP A 492 -3.95 -9.73 5.86
CA ASP A 492 -5.10 -10.38 5.21
C ASP A 492 -6.43 -9.96 5.84
N LYS A 493 -6.49 -9.90 7.17
CA LYS A 493 -7.68 -9.39 7.87
C LYS A 493 -7.95 -7.92 7.54
N LEU A 494 -6.92 -7.06 7.59
CA LEU A 494 -7.07 -5.64 7.26
C LEU A 494 -7.57 -5.46 5.82
N GLU A 495 -7.00 -6.20 4.87
CA GLU A 495 -7.45 -6.16 3.48
C GLU A 495 -8.94 -6.48 3.36
N LYS A 496 -9.39 -7.58 3.97
CA LYS A 496 -10.81 -7.97 3.97
C LYS A 496 -11.71 -6.87 4.55
N ASP A 497 -11.30 -6.26 5.67
CA ASP A 497 -12.02 -5.16 6.30
C ASP A 497 -12.09 -3.92 5.38
N LEU A 498 -10.98 -3.52 4.76
CA LEU A 498 -10.91 -2.37 3.85
C LEU A 498 -11.72 -2.60 2.56
N VAL A 499 -11.59 -3.79 1.96
CA VAL A 499 -12.33 -4.18 0.77
C VAL A 499 -13.83 -4.23 1.05
N SER A 500 -14.26 -4.72 2.23
CA SER A 500 -15.67 -4.68 2.63
C SER A 500 -16.22 -3.25 2.62
N ILE A 501 -15.48 -2.30 3.20
CA ILE A 501 -15.88 -0.88 3.21
C ILE A 501 -15.94 -0.31 1.79
N ALA A 502 -14.96 -0.63 0.93
CA ALA A 502 -14.94 -0.19 -0.46
C ALA A 502 -16.15 -0.72 -1.25
N VAL A 503 -16.48 -2.01 -1.07
CA VAL A 503 -17.62 -2.66 -1.73
C VAL A 503 -18.93 -2.03 -1.27
N GLU A 504 -19.11 -1.87 0.06
CA GLU A 504 -20.30 -1.25 0.65
C GLU A 504 -20.53 0.19 0.17
N ASP A 505 -19.47 0.98 0.02
CA ASP A 505 -19.59 2.36 -0.49
C ASP A 505 -19.90 2.42 -1.99
N SER A 506 -19.63 1.33 -2.72
CA SER A 506 -19.79 1.26 -4.17
C SER A 506 -21.10 0.64 -4.67
N VAL A 507 -21.99 0.23 -3.76
CA VAL A 507 -23.27 -0.42 -4.09
C VAL A 507 -24.11 0.40 -5.06
N ASP A 508 -24.12 1.72 -4.90
CA ASP A 508 -24.92 2.64 -5.71
C ASP A 508 -24.14 3.27 -6.89
N SER A 509 -22.93 2.78 -7.18
CA SER A 509 -22.06 3.33 -8.25
C SER A 509 -22.33 2.69 -9.61
N GLU A 510 -22.27 3.49 -10.70
CA GLU A 510 -22.51 3.01 -12.07
C GLU A 510 -21.56 1.89 -12.53
N ASP A 511 -20.28 1.96 -12.14
CA ASP A 511 -19.27 0.92 -12.42
C ASP A 511 -19.25 -0.23 -11.38
N GLY A 512 -20.18 -0.23 -10.41
CA GLY A 512 -20.24 -1.23 -9.34
C GLY A 512 -18.94 -1.36 -8.55
N GLY A 513 -18.18 -0.27 -8.41
CA GLY A 513 -16.90 -0.24 -7.68
C GLY A 513 -15.68 -0.78 -8.42
N LYS A 514 -15.78 -1.22 -9.69
CA LYS A 514 -14.63 -1.84 -10.39
C LYS A 514 -13.41 -0.93 -10.49
N GLY A 515 -13.59 0.35 -10.82
CA GLY A 515 -12.49 1.32 -10.82
C GLY A 515 -11.78 1.44 -9.47
N LEU A 516 -12.54 1.41 -8.37
CA LEU A 516 -12.01 1.50 -7.02
C LEU A 516 -11.27 0.22 -6.61
N ILE A 517 -11.85 -0.95 -6.86
CA ILE A 517 -11.22 -2.24 -6.53
C ILE A 517 -9.91 -2.43 -7.32
N ARG A 518 -9.80 -1.87 -8.54
CA ARG A 518 -8.53 -1.86 -9.28
C ARG A 518 -7.42 -1.05 -8.61
N GLU A 519 -7.74 -0.05 -7.78
CA GLU A 519 -6.76 0.68 -6.97
C GLU A 519 -6.31 -0.12 -5.74
N MET A 520 -7.00 -1.21 -5.39
CA MET A 520 -6.72 -2.08 -4.24
C MET A 520 -6.29 -3.49 -4.70
N PRO A 521 -5.09 -3.64 -5.30
CA PRO A 521 -4.57 -4.96 -5.67
C PRO A 521 -4.33 -5.80 -4.43
N PRO A 522 -4.65 -7.11 -4.43
CA PRO A 522 -4.52 -7.93 -3.24
C PRO A 522 -3.08 -7.93 -2.69
N TYR A 523 -2.94 -7.95 -1.38
CA TYR A 523 -1.69 -8.08 -0.65
C TYR A 523 -1.05 -9.46 -0.83
N GLU A 524 -1.83 -10.46 -1.25
CA GLU A 524 -1.36 -11.82 -1.50
C GLU A 524 -0.67 -12.43 -0.27
N ALA A 525 -1.14 -12.10 0.93
CA ALA A 525 -0.51 -12.51 2.19
C ALA A 525 -0.40 -14.04 2.33
N GLU A 526 -1.43 -14.78 1.92
CA GLU A 526 -1.40 -16.24 1.88
C GLU A 526 -0.36 -16.80 0.90
N LEU A 527 -0.25 -16.19 -0.29
CA LEU A 527 0.76 -16.57 -1.29
C LEU A 527 2.18 -16.28 -0.77
N ALA A 528 2.38 -15.16 -0.08
CA ALA A 528 3.64 -14.83 0.56
C ALA A 528 4.04 -15.86 1.62
N ILE A 529 3.10 -16.28 2.49
CA ILE A 529 3.33 -17.39 3.43
C ILE A 529 3.72 -18.67 2.66
N ALA A 530 2.98 -19.01 1.60
CA ALA A 530 3.24 -20.21 0.82
C ALA A 530 4.63 -20.20 0.17
N ASN A 531 5.07 -19.07 -0.37
CA ASN A 531 6.39 -18.90 -0.97
C ASN A 531 7.50 -19.06 0.08
N LEU A 532 7.37 -18.41 1.24
CA LEU A 532 8.33 -18.52 2.34
C LEU A 532 8.46 -19.97 2.85
N VAL A 533 7.34 -20.69 2.96
CA VAL A 533 7.35 -22.11 3.34
C VAL A 533 8.01 -22.95 2.25
N ARG A 534 7.74 -22.70 0.96
CA ARG A 534 8.41 -23.42 -0.14
C ARG A 534 9.92 -23.19 -0.15
N ASP A 535 10.39 -21.98 0.13
CA ASP A 535 11.81 -21.67 0.26
C ASP A 535 12.44 -22.35 1.49
N TRP A 536 11.69 -22.41 2.60
CA TRP A 536 12.09 -23.18 3.79
C TRP A 536 12.21 -24.68 3.48
N ILE A 537 11.21 -25.27 2.81
CA ILE A 537 11.22 -26.68 2.40
C ILE A 537 12.43 -26.96 1.51
N LYS A 538 12.64 -26.12 0.49
CA LYS A 538 13.78 -26.25 -0.42
C LYS A 538 15.10 -26.22 0.33
N THR A 539 15.28 -25.26 1.23
CA THR A 539 16.50 -25.15 2.07
C THR A 539 16.72 -26.39 2.93
N ARG A 540 15.65 -26.95 3.53
CA ARG A 540 15.74 -28.17 4.34
C ARG A 540 16.07 -29.40 3.51
N VAL A 541 15.46 -29.56 2.33
CA VAL A 541 15.70 -30.68 1.42
C VAL A 541 17.09 -30.62 0.82
N ASP A 542 17.57 -29.45 0.40
CA ASP A 542 18.92 -29.27 -0.13
C ASP A 542 19.97 -29.60 0.93
N ARG A 543 19.79 -29.10 2.18
CA ARG A 543 20.65 -29.46 3.31
C ARG A 543 20.64 -30.96 3.60
N LEU A 544 19.47 -31.61 3.56
CA LEU A 544 19.35 -33.06 3.76
C LEU A 544 20.14 -33.82 2.69
N LYS A 545 20.05 -33.41 1.42
CA LYS A 545 20.79 -34.02 0.32
C LYS A 545 22.31 -33.90 0.50
N ASP A 546 22.79 -32.72 0.87
CA ASP A 546 24.22 -32.51 1.15
C ASP A 546 24.69 -33.35 2.34
N TRP A 547 23.83 -33.49 3.36
CA TRP A 547 24.09 -34.31 4.53
C TRP A 547 24.16 -35.80 4.18
N VAL A 548 23.23 -36.29 3.35
CA VAL A 548 23.27 -37.65 2.77
C VAL A 548 24.59 -37.89 2.03
N ASP A 549 25.03 -36.93 1.20
CA ASP A 549 26.26 -37.04 0.43
C ASP A 549 27.51 -37.09 1.32
N CYS A 550 27.60 -36.22 2.33
CA CYS A 550 28.70 -36.21 3.28
C CYS A 550 28.77 -37.52 4.08
N ASN A 551 27.63 -38.03 4.55
CA ASN A 551 27.61 -39.24 5.37
C ASN A 551 27.96 -40.48 4.57
N LEU A 552 27.45 -40.60 3.34
CA LEU A 552 27.78 -41.73 2.48
C LEU A 552 29.26 -41.75 2.06
N GLN A 553 29.93 -40.59 1.99
CA GLN A 553 31.38 -40.52 1.74
C GLN A 553 32.21 -41.00 2.95
N GLN A 554 31.72 -40.78 4.17
CA GLN A 554 32.40 -41.16 5.41
C GLN A 554 32.06 -42.59 5.86
N GLU A 555 31.09 -43.24 5.22
CA GLU A 555 30.56 -44.52 5.63
C GLU A 555 31.53 -45.68 5.38
N THR A 556 31.89 -46.41 6.45
CA THR A 556 32.81 -47.56 6.40
C THR A 556 32.09 -48.91 6.25
N TRP A 557 30.77 -48.94 6.41
CA TRP A 557 29.91 -50.13 6.25
C TRP A 557 30.21 -51.25 7.27
N ASN A 558 30.41 -50.89 8.53
CA ASN A 558 30.84 -51.83 9.58
C ASN A 558 29.71 -52.82 10.01
N PRO A 559 29.89 -54.15 9.85
CA PRO A 559 28.96 -55.14 10.39
C PRO A 559 28.97 -55.10 11.93
N GLY A 560 27.81 -54.91 12.56
CA GLY A 560 27.68 -54.83 14.03
C GLY A 560 27.64 -53.41 14.61
N ALA A 561 27.56 -52.37 13.78
CA ALA A 561 27.42 -50.98 14.25
C ALA A 561 26.14 -50.76 15.09
N ASN A 562 25.09 -51.55 14.88
CA ASN A 562 23.84 -51.52 15.65
C ASN A 562 23.15 -52.89 15.62
N ARG A 563 22.07 -53.04 16.42
CA ARG A 563 21.29 -54.29 16.52
C ARG A 563 20.69 -54.74 15.18
N ALA A 564 20.49 -53.83 14.23
CA ALA A 564 19.92 -54.12 12.92
C ALA A 564 20.99 -54.40 11.84
N ASN A 565 22.28 -54.36 12.19
CA ASN A 565 23.41 -54.46 11.26
C ASN A 565 23.26 -53.55 10.03
N CYS A 566 22.74 -52.33 10.22
CA CYS A 566 22.62 -51.31 9.19
C CYS A 566 23.62 -50.16 9.41
N ALA A 567 23.89 -49.39 8.36
CA ALA A 567 24.81 -48.25 8.42
C ALA A 567 24.28 -47.16 9.37
N PRO A 568 25.11 -46.60 10.28
CA PRO A 568 24.73 -45.47 11.13
C PRO A 568 24.20 -44.26 10.34
N SER A 569 24.72 -44.04 9.13
CA SER A 569 24.27 -42.98 8.24
C SER A 569 22.78 -43.05 7.91
N ALA A 570 22.20 -44.25 7.77
CA ALA A 570 20.76 -44.38 7.47
C ALA A 570 19.88 -44.00 8.67
N VAL A 571 20.30 -44.39 9.88
CA VAL A 571 19.58 -44.04 11.11
C VAL A 571 19.53 -42.53 11.29
N GLU A 572 20.66 -41.85 11.04
CA GLU A 572 20.75 -40.40 11.20
C GLU A 572 19.99 -39.64 10.09
N VAL A 573 20.03 -40.12 8.84
CA VAL A 573 19.19 -39.55 7.76
C VAL A 573 17.70 -39.64 8.11
N LEU A 574 17.24 -40.79 8.60
CA LEU A 574 15.84 -40.98 9.03
C LEU A 574 15.48 -40.08 10.22
N ARG A 575 16.42 -39.89 11.17
CA ARG A 575 16.26 -38.95 12.29
C ARG A 575 16.09 -37.51 11.83
N ILE A 576 16.91 -37.05 10.88
CA ILE A 576 16.82 -35.68 10.32
C ILE A 576 15.51 -35.50 9.55
N ILE A 577 15.05 -36.52 8.83
CA ILE A 577 13.74 -36.51 8.17
C ILE A 577 12.62 -36.36 9.21
N ASP A 578 12.70 -37.12 10.30
CA ASP A 578 11.74 -37.07 11.40
C ASP A 578 11.66 -35.68 12.06
N GLU A 579 12.83 -35.09 12.35
CA GLU A 579 12.95 -33.72 12.86
C GLU A 579 12.42 -32.67 11.89
N THR A 580 12.64 -32.87 10.59
CA THR A 580 12.16 -31.96 9.55
C THR A 580 10.64 -31.98 9.46
N LEU A 581 10.03 -33.16 9.58
CA LEU A 581 8.58 -33.31 9.65
C LEU A 581 8.01 -32.63 10.91
N ASP A 582 8.63 -32.82 12.07
CA ASP A 582 8.19 -32.17 13.31
C ASP A 582 8.30 -30.64 13.21
N ALA A 583 9.41 -30.13 12.68
CA ALA A 583 9.60 -28.70 12.46
C ALA A 583 8.56 -28.13 11.47
N TYR A 584 8.21 -28.88 10.42
CA TYR A 584 7.18 -28.48 9.46
C TYR A 584 5.81 -28.32 10.13
N PHE A 585 5.35 -29.32 10.89
CA PHE A 585 4.04 -29.25 11.54
C PHE A 585 3.97 -28.24 12.70
N GLN A 586 5.11 -27.80 13.23
CA GLN A 586 5.17 -26.70 14.20
C GLN A 586 5.07 -25.30 13.57
N LEU A 587 5.18 -25.18 12.24
CA LEU A 587 5.03 -23.88 11.57
C LEU A 587 3.61 -23.34 11.79
N PRO A 588 3.43 -22.04 12.15
CA PRO A 588 2.12 -21.47 12.48
C PRO A 588 1.24 -21.14 11.25
N ILE A 589 1.29 -21.97 10.21
CA ILE A 589 0.65 -21.76 8.91
C ILE A 589 -0.74 -22.42 8.82
N PRO A 590 -1.69 -21.82 8.07
CA PRO A 590 -3.02 -22.41 7.87
C PRO A 590 -3.05 -23.52 6.78
N MET A 591 -2.01 -23.60 5.94
CA MET A 591 -2.02 -24.36 4.68
C MET A 591 -1.11 -25.59 4.66
N HIS A 592 -0.90 -26.23 5.82
CA HIS A 592 -0.05 -27.42 5.97
C HIS A 592 -0.34 -28.51 4.93
N ARG A 593 -1.62 -28.78 4.63
CA ARG A 593 -2.00 -29.79 3.65
C ARG A 593 -1.56 -29.46 2.23
N ALA A 594 -1.65 -28.19 1.82
CA ALA A 594 -1.38 -27.77 0.45
C ALA A 594 0.12 -27.85 0.10
N LEU A 595 0.99 -27.62 1.09
CA LEU A 595 2.45 -27.56 0.90
C LEU A 595 3.17 -28.87 1.29
N LEU A 596 2.47 -29.77 1.96
CA LEU A 596 3.03 -31.06 2.37
C LEU A 596 3.52 -31.92 1.19
N PRO A 597 2.83 -32.00 0.03
CA PRO A 597 3.31 -32.77 -1.12
C PRO A 597 4.72 -32.37 -1.58
N ASP A 598 5.05 -31.07 -1.55
CA ASP A 598 6.37 -30.56 -1.92
C ASP A 598 7.45 -31.07 -0.96
N LEU A 599 7.16 -31.05 0.35
CA LEU A 599 8.05 -31.60 1.36
C LEU A 599 8.22 -33.12 1.20
N THR A 600 7.11 -33.86 1.09
CA THR A 600 7.16 -35.33 0.98
C THR A 600 7.92 -35.78 -0.27
N LEU A 601 7.73 -35.09 -1.40
CA LEU A 601 8.47 -35.37 -2.62
C LEU A 601 9.98 -35.09 -2.47
N GLY A 602 10.35 -34.01 -1.78
CA GLY A 602 11.74 -33.68 -1.48
C GLY A 602 12.42 -34.72 -0.58
N LEU A 603 11.70 -35.19 0.45
CA LEU A 603 12.17 -36.26 1.34
C LEU A 603 12.28 -37.60 0.59
N ASP A 604 11.29 -37.94 -0.25
CA ASP A 604 11.29 -39.15 -1.07
C ASP A 604 12.46 -39.19 -2.06
N ARG A 605 12.74 -38.07 -2.73
CA ARG A 605 13.93 -37.95 -3.60
C ARG A 605 15.24 -38.08 -2.83
N SER A 606 15.30 -37.59 -1.60
CA SER A 606 16.52 -37.68 -0.77
C SER A 606 16.81 -39.11 -0.34
N LEU A 607 15.77 -39.86 0.04
CA LEU A 607 15.87 -41.29 0.37
C LEU A 607 16.14 -42.16 -0.86
N GLN A 608 15.52 -41.86 -2.00
CA GLN A 608 15.83 -42.48 -3.29
C GLN A 608 17.32 -42.29 -3.64
N HIS A 609 17.81 -41.05 -3.51
CA HIS A 609 19.22 -40.71 -3.76
C HIS A 609 20.16 -41.48 -2.83
N TYR A 610 19.82 -41.59 -1.54
CA TYR A 610 20.55 -42.42 -0.59
C TYR A 610 20.62 -43.88 -1.05
N ALA A 611 19.48 -44.50 -1.36
CA ALA A 611 19.42 -45.91 -1.78
C ALA A 611 20.23 -46.14 -3.08
N SER A 612 20.19 -45.20 -4.02
CA SER A 612 20.96 -45.26 -5.27
C SER A 612 22.47 -45.11 -5.05
N LYS A 613 22.91 -44.21 -4.17
CA LYS A 613 24.33 -44.10 -3.82
C LYS A 613 24.84 -45.27 -2.98
N ALA A 614 24.02 -45.85 -2.11
CA ALA A 614 24.40 -47.01 -1.31
C ALA A 614 24.75 -48.25 -2.15
N LYS A 615 24.12 -48.42 -3.34
CA LYS A 615 24.49 -49.48 -4.30
C LYS A 615 25.69 -49.12 -5.19
N SER A 616 26.02 -47.83 -5.31
CA SER A 616 27.09 -47.38 -6.18
C SER A 616 28.45 -47.94 -5.74
N GLY A 617 29.27 -48.34 -6.71
CA GLY A 617 30.58 -48.94 -6.48
C GLY A 617 30.61 -50.42 -6.12
N CYS A 618 29.46 -51.11 -5.98
CA CYS A 618 29.43 -52.55 -5.72
C CYS A 618 29.68 -53.43 -6.96
N GLY A 619 29.57 -52.86 -8.16
CA GLY A 619 29.61 -53.60 -9.43
C GLY A 619 28.23 -54.10 -9.87
N THR A 620 28.22 -54.92 -10.92
CA THR A 620 27.03 -55.59 -11.46
C THR A 620 27.33 -57.06 -11.70
N ARG A 621 26.29 -57.88 -11.98
CA ARG A 621 26.46 -59.29 -12.41
C ARG A 621 27.53 -59.45 -13.51
N SER A 622 27.50 -58.62 -14.54
CA SER A 622 28.44 -58.69 -15.67
C SER A 622 29.87 -58.27 -15.32
N THR A 623 30.05 -57.57 -14.19
CA THR A 623 31.38 -57.15 -13.73
C THR A 623 32.23 -58.34 -13.27
N PHE A 624 31.60 -59.38 -12.72
CA PHE A 624 32.29 -60.51 -12.10
C PHE A 624 32.33 -61.77 -12.97
N ILE A 625 31.44 -61.93 -13.94
CA ILE A 625 31.45 -63.10 -14.83
C ILE A 625 32.67 -63.01 -15.76
N PRO A 626 33.55 -64.04 -15.81
CA PRO A 626 34.71 -64.03 -16.69
C PRO A 626 34.28 -64.11 -18.17
N ALA A 627 35.02 -63.43 -19.04
CA ALA A 627 34.73 -63.43 -20.47
C ALA A 627 34.91 -64.84 -21.08
N ILE A 628 33.90 -65.30 -21.82
CA ILE A 628 33.95 -66.59 -22.50
C ILE A 628 35.10 -66.54 -23.53
N PRO A 629 36.04 -67.50 -23.52
CA PRO A 629 37.13 -67.55 -24.50
C PRO A 629 36.57 -67.58 -25.93
N ALA A 630 37.17 -66.84 -26.86
CA ALA A 630 36.76 -66.86 -28.26
C ALA A 630 36.81 -68.29 -28.82
N LEU A 631 35.75 -68.71 -29.52
CA LEU A 631 35.62 -70.06 -30.08
C LEU A 631 36.69 -70.32 -31.15
N THR A 632 37.86 -70.81 -30.76
CA THR A 632 38.84 -71.37 -31.69
C THR A 632 38.47 -72.81 -32.00
N ARG A 633 37.96 -73.03 -33.21
CA ARG A 633 37.61 -74.35 -33.76
C ARG A 633 38.85 -75.24 -33.79
N CYS A 634 38.95 -76.20 -32.87
CA CYS A 634 39.92 -77.29 -32.92
C CYS A 634 39.19 -78.60 -33.18
N GLU A 635 39.34 -79.15 -34.38
CA GLU A 635 38.96 -80.54 -34.67
C GLU A 635 40.00 -81.49 -34.09
N VAL A 636 39.55 -82.40 -33.23
CA VAL A 636 40.37 -83.48 -32.67
C VAL A 636 40.65 -84.49 -33.80
N GLY A 637 41.81 -84.40 -34.46
CA GLY A 637 42.28 -85.48 -35.34
C GLY A 637 43.19 -85.17 -36.53
N SER A 638 43.62 -83.94 -36.82
CA SER A 638 44.44 -83.68 -38.02
C SER A 638 45.93 -83.44 -37.71
N LYS A 639 46.76 -84.42 -38.09
CA LYS A 639 48.20 -84.22 -38.32
C LYS A 639 48.35 -83.50 -39.66
N LEU A 640 48.72 -82.20 -39.72
CA LEU A 640 49.48 -81.66 -40.86
C LEU A 640 50.00 -80.20 -40.63
N TRP A 641 51.34 -80.10 -40.56
CA TRP A 641 52.24 -79.10 -41.16
C TRP A 641 52.64 -77.83 -40.40
N LYS A 642 53.94 -77.84 -40.08
CA LYS A 642 54.78 -76.72 -39.65
C LYS A 642 54.83 -75.66 -40.74
N LYS A 643 54.53 -74.40 -40.40
CA LYS A 643 55.31 -73.27 -40.90
C LYS A 643 56.10 -72.67 -39.73
N LYS A 644 57.37 -72.48 -40.05
CA LYS A 644 58.51 -72.28 -39.18
C LYS A 644 58.56 -70.83 -38.70
N GLU A 645 58.41 -70.62 -37.40
CA GLU A 645 59.17 -69.63 -36.65
C GLU A 645 59.60 -70.27 -35.32
N LYS A 646 60.86 -70.05 -34.96
CA LYS A 646 61.59 -70.68 -33.86
C LYS A 646 62.60 -69.61 -33.40
N PRO A 647 63.12 -69.65 -32.17
CA PRO A 647 62.41 -69.53 -30.90
C PRO A 647 63.14 -68.54 -29.95
N THR A 648 62.49 -68.10 -28.87
CA THR A 648 63.26 -67.76 -27.65
C THR A 648 62.63 -68.48 -26.46
N GLN A 649 63.44 -69.31 -25.84
CA GLN A 649 63.11 -70.12 -24.67
C GLN A 649 63.20 -69.26 -23.41
N THR A 650 62.14 -69.26 -22.60
CA THR A 650 62.12 -69.49 -21.14
C THR A 650 60.69 -69.23 -20.63
N PRO A 651 60.23 -69.93 -19.58
CA PRO A 651 58.82 -69.98 -19.22
C PRO A 651 58.44 -68.73 -18.42
N PRO A 652 57.32 -68.03 -18.70
CA PRO A 652 56.75 -67.21 -17.65
C PRO A 652 55.94 -68.16 -16.76
N ARG A 653 56.44 -68.32 -15.52
CA ARG A 653 55.59 -68.56 -14.35
C ARG A 653 54.22 -67.93 -14.60
N ARG A 654 53.15 -68.68 -14.36
CA ARG A 654 51.83 -68.12 -14.08
C ARG A 654 52.01 -67.15 -12.91
N GLN A 655 52.21 -65.88 -13.22
CA GLN A 655 52.19 -64.79 -12.27
C GLN A 655 50.73 -64.49 -12.02
N SER A 656 50.28 -64.81 -10.82
CA SER A 656 49.39 -63.91 -10.14
C SER A 656 50.08 -62.54 -10.01
N GLN A 657 49.26 -61.49 -10.11
CA GLN A 657 49.47 -60.13 -9.63
C GLN A 657 50.07 -59.02 -10.53
N VAL A 658 49.16 -58.07 -10.80
CA VAL A 658 49.21 -56.63 -10.46
C VAL A 658 50.01 -55.70 -11.39
N GLY A 659 49.25 -54.99 -12.22
CA GLY A 659 49.64 -53.76 -12.92
C GLY A 659 48.53 -52.71 -12.83
N SER A 660 48.42 -52.11 -11.64
CA SER A 660 47.77 -50.84 -11.25
C SER A 660 46.81 -50.15 -12.26
N MET A 661 45.51 -50.31 -12.01
CA MET A 661 44.56 -49.18 -12.05
C MET A 661 43.81 -49.18 -10.71
N ASN A 662 44.28 -48.34 -9.78
CA ASN A 662 43.64 -47.95 -8.51
C ASN A 662 43.13 -49.10 -7.62
N GLY A 663 43.88 -49.38 -6.55
CA GLY A 663 43.37 -50.10 -5.39
C GLY A 663 42.17 -49.38 -4.77
N ARG A 664 40.96 -49.75 -5.18
CA ARG A 664 39.80 -49.76 -4.28
C ARG A 664 39.73 -51.16 -3.72
N ASP A 665 39.87 -51.27 -2.41
CA ASP A 665 39.59 -52.48 -1.66
C ASP A 665 38.31 -53.12 -2.20
N SER A 666 38.39 -54.37 -2.68
CA SER A 666 37.21 -55.12 -3.05
C SER A 666 36.29 -55.19 -1.82
N LEU A 667 35.08 -54.62 -1.91
CA LEU A 667 34.11 -54.59 -0.82
C LEU A 667 33.97 -55.99 -0.18
N SER A 668 34.15 -56.08 1.14
CA SER A 668 34.07 -57.35 1.85
C SER A 668 32.62 -57.84 1.89
N LEU A 669 32.43 -59.16 2.00
CA LEU A 669 31.09 -59.75 2.09
C LEU A 669 30.26 -59.14 3.24
N PRO A 670 30.79 -58.97 4.47
CA PRO A 670 30.05 -58.30 5.54
C PRO A 670 29.62 -56.86 5.20
N GLN A 671 30.44 -56.08 4.48
CA GLN A 671 30.08 -54.72 4.06
C GLN A 671 28.92 -54.72 3.06
N LEU A 672 28.87 -55.69 2.14
CA LEU A 672 27.75 -55.86 1.22
C LEU A 672 26.47 -56.28 1.95
N CYS A 673 26.59 -57.16 2.95
CA CYS A 673 25.47 -57.54 3.83
C CYS A 673 24.93 -56.32 4.61
N THR A 674 25.81 -55.48 5.17
CA THR A 674 25.42 -54.23 5.85
C THR A 674 24.69 -53.27 4.91
N ARG A 675 25.14 -53.12 3.65
CA ARG A 675 24.43 -52.31 2.62
C ARG A 675 23.01 -52.83 2.37
N MET A 676 22.82 -54.14 2.24
CA MET A 676 21.49 -54.73 2.04
C MET A 676 20.56 -54.47 3.24
N ASN A 677 21.07 -54.67 4.46
CA ASN A 677 20.33 -54.39 5.68
C ASN A 677 19.96 -52.91 5.79
N THR A 678 20.85 -52.02 5.36
CA THR A 678 20.61 -50.57 5.35
C THR A 678 19.45 -50.19 4.43
N ILE A 679 19.45 -50.69 3.20
CA ILE A 679 18.35 -50.42 2.25
C ILE A 679 17.03 -51.04 2.74
N TYR A 680 17.10 -52.24 3.34
CA TYR A 680 15.94 -52.87 3.95
C TYR A 680 15.39 -52.07 5.14
N HIS A 681 16.27 -51.53 5.99
CA HIS A 681 15.88 -50.70 7.12
C HIS A 681 15.17 -49.41 6.67
N ILE A 682 15.73 -48.71 5.67
CA ILE A 682 15.05 -47.53 5.09
C ILE A 682 13.65 -47.91 4.61
N ARG A 683 13.53 -49.01 3.86
CA ARG A 683 12.23 -49.50 3.38
C ARG A 683 11.24 -49.76 4.50
N SER A 684 11.66 -50.36 5.62
CA SER A 684 10.75 -50.64 6.74
C SER A 684 10.29 -49.37 7.45
N GLU A 685 11.12 -48.33 7.49
CA GLU A 685 10.79 -47.05 8.13
C GLU A 685 9.88 -46.15 7.27
N LEU A 686 9.81 -46.37 5.94
CA LEU A 686 8.89 -45.61 5.08
C LEU A 686 7.43 -45.70 5.55
N GLU A 687 6.96 -46.88 5.93
CA GLU A 687 5.59 -47.07 6.45
C GLU A 687 5.37 -46.31 7.77
N ASN A 688 6.40 -46.18 8.60
CA ASN A 688 6.33 -45.45 9.86
C ASN A 688 6.25 -43.93 9.61
N LEU A 689 7.03 -43.42 8.65
CA LEU A 689 6.95 -42.03 8.21
C LEU A 689 5.57 -41.68 7.64
N GLU A 690 5.01 -42.53 6.78
CA GLU A 690 3.66 -42.34 6.23
C GLU A 690 2.59 -42.29 7.34
N LYS A 691 2.69 -43.19 8.34
CA LYS A 691 1.78 -43.19 9.51
C LYS A 691 1.93 -41.93 10.36
N LYS A 692 3.16 -41.45 10.59
CA LYS A 692 3.44 -40.21 11.34
C LYS A 692 2.79 -39.01 10.63
N ILE A 693 3.04 -38.85 9.33
CA ILE A 693 2.49 -37.73 8.54
C ILE A 693 0.96 -37.73 8.58
N LYS A 694 0.31 -38.89 8.39
CA LYS A 694 -1.16 -39.02 8.48
C LYS A 694 -1.72 -38.72 9.87
N THR A 695 -0.93 -38.91 10.92
CA THR A 695 -1.32 -38.61 12.31
C THR A 695 -1.17 -37.12 12.58
N CYS A 696 -0.04 -36.51 12.19
CA CYS A 696 0.19 -35.08 12.35
C CYS A 696 -0.82 -34.23 11.56
N LEU A 697 -1.15 -34.61 10.33
CA LEU A 697 -2.20 -33.95 9.54
C LEU A 697 -3.55 -33.94 10.25
N ARG A 698 -3.99 -35.09 10.76
CA ARG A 698 -5.25 -35.19 11.54
C ARG A 698 -5.24 -34.26 12.75
N ASN A 699 -4.13 -34.16 13.46
CA ASN A 699 -4.02 -33.29 14.64
C ASN A 699 -4.12 -31.80 14.29
N VAL A 700 -3.60 -31.38 13.14
CA VAL A 700 -3.69 -30.00 12.65
C VAL A 700 -5.09 -29.68 12.10
N GLU A 701 -5.76 -30.65 11.50
CA GLU A 701 -7.07 -30.48 10.84
C GLU A 701 -8.29 -30.68 11.76
N ASN A 702 -8.14 -31.20 12.98
CA ASN A 702 -9.24 -31.40 13.94
C ASN A 702 -9.98 -30.11 14.41
N ALA A 703 -9.78 -28.98 13.73
CA ALA A 703 -10.69 -27.84 13.77
C ALA A 703 -11.88 -27.97 12.79
N HIS A 704 -11.78 -28.72 11.68
CA HIS A 704 -12.87 -28.95 10.71
C HIS A 704 -12.90 -30.43 10.31
N ALA A 705 -13.87 -31.17 10.84
CA ALA A 705 -14.13 -32.56 10.48
C ALA A 705 -14.63 -32.68 9.02
N ASP A 706 -14.29 -33.80 8.40
CA ASP A 706 -14.53 -34.19 7.00
C ASP A 706 -13.58 -33.56 5.97
N ILE A 707 -12.55 -34.34 5.57
CA ILE A 707 -11.95 -34.56 4.22
C ILE A 707 -10.53 -35.11 4.45
N THR A 708 -10.35 -36.20 5.20
CA THR A 708 -9.04 -36.87 5.36
C THR A 708 -8.73 -37.90 4.27
N ASP A 709 -9.65 -38.14 3.32
CA ASP A 709 -9.60 -39.32 2.44
C ASP A 709 -8.97 -39.09 1.05
N GLY A 710 -8.32 -37.93 0.83
CA GLY A 710 -7.89 -37.51 -0.52
C GLY A 710 -6.40 -37.33 -0.76
N LEU A 711 -5.53 -37.38 0.25
CA LEU A 711 -4.08 -37.18 0.06
C LEU A 711 -3.34 -38.52 0.09
N ASP A 712 -2.92 -39.00 -1.09
CA ASP A 712 -2.13 -40.23 -1.22
C ASP A 712 -0.66 -39.97 -0.86
N ILE A 713 -0.35 -40.01 0.43
CA ILE A 713 1.00 -39.83 0.95
C ILE A 713 1.74 -41.15 0.83
N LYS A 714 2.62 -41.26 -0.17
CA LYS A 714 3.43 -42.45 -0.43
C LYS A 714 4.86 -42.09 -0.83
N PHE A 715 5.83 -42.85 -0.31
CA PHE A 715 7.24 -42.76 -0.70
C PHE A 715 7.56 -43.70 -1.88
N GLU A 716 6.91 -43.50 -3.03
CA GLU A 716 6.99 -44.42 -4.18
C GLU A 716 8.40 -44.49 -4.80
N LEU A 717 9.12 -43.37 -4.87
CA LEU A 717 10.47 -43.33 -5.44
C LEU A 717 11.47 -44.09 -4.54
N SER A 718 11.36 -43.90 -3.24
CA SER A 718 12.18 -44.61 -2.26
C SER A 718 11.83 -46.10 -2.22
N LEU A 719 10.55 -46.45 -2.22
CA LEU A 719 10.10 -47.85 -2.20
C LEU A 719 10.67 -48.62 -3.40
N SER A 720 10.51 -48.07 -4.61
CA SER A 720 11.03 -48.67 -5.84
C SER A 720 12.55 -48.78 -5.84
N SER A 721 13.27 -47.71 -5.48
CA SER A 721 14.72 -47.71 -5.40
C SER A 721 15.26 -48.68 -4.34
N CYS A 722 14.57 -48.84 -3.21
CA CYS A 722 14.95 -49.81 -2.19
C CYS A 722 14.76 -51.26 -2.67
N GLN A 723 13.65 -51.54 -3.37
CA GLN A 723 13.42 -52.88 -3.94
C GLN A 723 14.47 -53.24 -4.99
N GLU A 724 14.75 -52.32 -5.92
CA GLU A 724 15.79 -52.47 -6.94
C GLU A 724 17.18 -52.62 -6.30
N GLY A 725 17.49 -51.79 -5.29
CA GLY A 725 18.76 -51.80 -4.58
C GLY A 725 19.03 -53.13 -3.87
N ILE A 726 18.03 -53.66 -3.16
CA ILE A 726 18.15 -54.98 -2.50
C ILE A 726 18.38 -56.07 -3.55
N GLN A 727 17.61 -56.09 -4.64
CA GLN A 727 17.74 -57.11 -5.69
C GLN A 727 19.13 -57.07 -6.32
N THR A 728 19.59 -55.88 -6.71
CA THR A 728 20.89 -55.67 -7.36
C THR A 728 22.03 -56.06 -6.43
N LEU A 729 21.97 -55.70 -5.15
CA LEU A 729 23.00 -56.08 -4.18
C LEU A 729 23.02 -57.59 -3.94
N CYS A 730 21.86 -58.25 -3.85
CA CYS A 730 21.78 -59.72 -3.71
C CYS A 730 22.50 -60.41 -4.87
N GLU A 731 22.21 -60.02 -6.11
CA GLU A 731 22.85 -60.56 -7.30
C GLU A 731 24.34 -60.24 -7.33
N THR A 732 24.71 -58.97 -7.16
CA THR A 732 26.10 -58.52 -7.22
C THR A 732 26.98 -59.24 -6.19
N THR A 733 26.46 -59.41 -4.97
CA THR A 733 27.16 -60.15 -3.90
C THR A 733 27.34 -61.62 -4.27
N ALA A 734 26.29 -62.27 -4.79
CA ALA A 734 26.36 -63.66 -5.21
C ALA A 734 27.40 -63.91 -6.31
N TYR A 735 27.39 -63.09 -7.37
CA TYR A 735 28.33 -63.26 -8.48
C TYR A 735 29.76 -62.86 -8.10
N LYS A 736 29.94 -61.86 -7.21
CA LYS A 736 31.26 -61.54 -6.64
C LYS A 736 31.80 -62.72 -5.82
N VAL A 737 31.01 -63.28 -4.92
CA VAL A 737 31.43 -64.41 -4.09
C VAL A 737 31.88 -65.58 -4.98
N VAL A 738 31.05 -65.98 -5.95
CA VAL A 738 31.30 -67.18 -6.75
C VAL A 738 32.43 -66.99 -7.77
N PHE A 739 32.44 -65.88 -8.52
CA PHE A 739 33.35 -65.70 -9.65
C PHE A 739 34.60 -64.89 -9.36
N HIS A 740 34.63 -64.14 -8.25
CA HIS A 740 35.81 -63.37 -7.83
C HIS A 740 36.43 -63.99 -6.56
N ASP A 741 35.66 -64.05 -5.47
CA ASP A 741 36.20 -64.45 -4.16
C ASP A 741 36.52 -65.97 -4.11
N MET A 742 35.75 -66.81 -4.82
CA MET A 742 35.95 -68.26 -4.94
C MET A 742 36.51 -68.70 -6.32
N SER A 743 37.09 -67.77 -7.08
CA SER A 743 37.61 -68.06 -8.42
C SER A 743 38.69 -69.15 -8.44
N HIS A 744 39.52 -69.23 -7.39
CA HIS A 744 40.59 -70.22 -7.24
C HIS A 744 40.05 -71.65 -7.06
N VAL A 745 38.93 -71.83 -6.37
CA VAL A 745 38.29 -73.14 -6.20
C VAL A 745 37.31 -73.50 -7.31
N LEU A 746 36.67 -72.50 -7.93
CA LEU A 746 35.71 -72.74 -9.01
C LEU A 746 36.39 -72.82 -10.38
N TRP A 747 37.09 -71.76 -10.77
CA TRP A 747 37.63 -71.62 -12.13
C TRP A 747 39.05 -72.11 -12.28
N GLU A 748 39.87 -72.12 -11.23
CA GLU A 748 41.28 -72.53 -11.33
C GLU A 748 41.52 -74.01 -10.99
N SER A 749 40.64 -74.65 -10.21
CA SER A 749 40.84 -76.04 -9.75
C SER A 749 39.78 -77.04 -10.22
N LEU A 750 38.49 -76.69 -10.24
CA LEU A 750 37.41 -77.64 -10.54
C LEU A 750 37.63 -78.35 -11.89
N TYR A 751 37.68 -79.69 -11.85
CA TYR A 751 37.92 -80.60 -12.98
C TYR A 751 39.19 -80.34 -13.81
N LEU A 752 40.13 -79.54 -13.31
CA LEU A 752 41.35 -79.23 -14.05
C LEU A 752 42.24 -80.48 -14.13
N GLY A 753 42.52 -80.97 -15.34
CA GLY A 753 43.41 -82.12 -15.57
C GLY A 753 42.73 -83.48 -15.41
N ASP A 754 42.03 -83.73 -14.30
CA ASP A 754 41.30 -84.97 -14.03
C ASP A 754 40.04 -84.73 -13.17
N THR A 755 38.95 -85.39 -13.54
CA THR A 755 37.60 -85.27 -12.94
C THR A 755 37.48 -85.98 -11.60
N ALA A 756 38.23 -87.08 -11.40
CA ALA A 756 38.17 -87.88 -10.17
C ALA A 756 38.93 -87.24 -9.00
N SER A 757 40.03 -86.53 -9.30
CA SER A 757 40.90 -85.90 -8.28
C SER A 757 40.51 -84.46 -7.92
N ASN A 758 39.91 -83.70 -8.84
CA ASN A 758 39.56 -82.29 -8.64
C ASN A 758 38.03 -82.08 -8.66
N ARG A 759 37.35 -82.64 -7.65
CA ARG A 759 35.89 -82.59 -7.47
C ARG A 759 35.39 -81.28 -6.85
N ILE A 760 34.07 -81.10 -6.84
CA ILE A 760 33.38 -79.91 -6.31
C ILE A 760 33.48 -79.73 -4.79
N ASP A 761 33.93 -80.75 -4.03
CA ASP A 761 33.96 -80.73 -2.57
C ASP A 761 34.74 -79.52 -2.00
N SER A 762 35.83 -79.12 -2.66
CA SER A 762 36.63 -77.95 -2.22
C SER A 762 35.85 -76.65 -2.35
N PHE A 763 35.03 -76.51 -3.40
CA PHE A 763 34.15 -75.35 -3.59
C PHE A 763 33.02 -75.34 -2.56
N ILE A 764 32.38 -76.50 -2.31
CA ILE A 764 31.33 -76.63 -1.29
C ILE A 764 31.86 -76.25 0.10
N LYS A 765 33.04 -76.74 0.48
CA LYS A 765 33.69 -76.44 1.77
C LYS A 765 33.96 -74.96 2.00
N GLU A 766 34.27 -74.20 0.95
CA GLU A 766 34.46 -72.73 1.07
C GLU A 766 33.13 -71.95 1.02
N LEU A 767 32.10 -72.54 0.42
CA LEU A 767 30.77 -71.95 0.33
C LEU A 767 30.00 -72.03 1.66
N ASP A 768 30.24 -73.06 2.47
CA ASP A 768 29.65 -73.26 3.81
C ASP A 768 29.88 -72.05 4.76
N PRO A 769 31.12 -71.63 5.06
CA PRO A 769 31.37 -70.47 5.92
C PRO A 769 30.76 -69.17 5.35
N THR A 770 30.67 -69.06 4.02
CA THR A 770 30.08 -67.89 3.36
C THR A 770 28.57 -67.83 3.60
N LEU A 771 27.88 -68.97 3.53
CA LEU A 771 26.46 -69.09 3.89
C LEU A 771 26.21 -68.79 5.36
N GLU A 772 27.12 -69.18 6.25
CA GLU A 772 27.05 -68.85 7.68
C GLU A 772 27.19 -67.34 7.93
N VAL A 773 28.15 -66.67 7.28
CA VAL A 773 28.30 -65.20 7.35
C VAL A 773 27.05 -64.49 6.86
N ILE A 774 26.49 -64.89 5.70
CA ILE A 774 25.25 -64.30 5.17
C ILE A 774 24.09 -64.52 6.14
N SER A 775 23.98 -65.73 6.71
CA SER A 775 22.91 -66.07 7.63
C SER A 775 23.01 -65.30 8.94
N GLY A 776 24.22 -65.10 9.47
CA GLY A 776 24.45 -64.34 10.71
C GLY A 776 24.35 -62.82 10.55
N THR A 777 24.62 -62.27 9.36
CA THR A 777 24.69 -60.82 9.15
C THR A 777 23.45 -60.23 8.49
N VAL A 778 22.83 -60.91 7.52
CA VAL A 778 21.71 -60.38 6.72
C VAL A 778 20.37 -60.62 7.42
N HIS A 779 19.51 -59.60 7.40
CA HIS A 779 18.16 -59.66 7.97
C HIS A 779 17.32 -60.80 7.35
N ASN A 780 16.53 -61.50 8.17
CA ASN A 780 15.75 -62.69 7.79
C ASN A 780 14.89 -62.50 6.53
N ARG A 781 14.29 -61.32 6.35
CA ARG A 781 13.43 -61.00 5.19
C ARG A 781 14.19 -60.83 3.86
N VAL A 782 15.51 -60.65 3.91
CA VAL A 782 16.40 -60.50 2.74
C VAL A 782 17.29 -61.73 2.56
N ARG A 783 17.63 -62.44 3.65
CA ARG A 783 18.53 -63.61 3.67
C ARG A 783 18.24 -64.61 2.55
N ASN A 784 16.99 -65.09 2.44
CA ASN A 784 16.64 -66.09 1.42
C ASN A 784 16.83 -65.57 -0.01
N ARG A 785 16.71 -64.26 -0.25
CA ARG A 785 16.96 -63.66 -1.57
C ARG A 785 18.44 -63.71 -1.93
N VAL A 786 19.31 -63.41 -0.98
CA VAL A 786 20.77 -63.47 -1.15
C VAL A 786 21.22 -64.92 -1.36
N ILE A 787 20.75 -65.85 -0.53
CA ILE A 787 21.09 -67.28 -0.65
C ILE A 787 20.57 -67.83 -1.99
N THR A 788 19.36 -67.43 -2.43
CA THR A 788 18.84 -67.81 -3.76
C THR A 788 19.71 -67.27 -4.90
N ALA A 789 20.18 -66.02 -4.80
CA ALA A 789 21.08 -65.45 -5.78
C ALA A 789 22.44 -66.17 -5.80
N LEU A 790 22.97 -66.52 -4.62
CA LEU A 790 24.21 -67.27 -4.45
C LEU A 790 24.12 -68.67 -5.05
N MET A 791 23.01 -69.37 -4.81
CA MET A 791 22.71 -70.66 -5.43
C MET A 791 22.71 -70.57 -6.95
N LYS A 792 22.00 -69.58 -7.51
CA LYS A 792 21.97 -69.37 -8.97
C LYS A 792 23.36 -69.07 -9.53
N ALA A 793 24.13 -68.21 -8.86
CA ALA A 793 25.51 -67.92 -9.26
C ALA A 793 26.40 -69.17 -9.20
N ALA A 794 26.25 -70.01 -8.17
CA ALA A 794 26.98 -71.28 -8.05
C ALA A 794 26.62 -72.27 -9.16
N PHE A 795 25.34 -72.38 -9.52
CA PHE A 795 24.89 -73.20 -10.65
C PHE A 795 25.38 -72.67 -11.99
N ASP A 796 25.33 -71.35 -12.19
CA ASP A 796 25.92 -70.69 -13.36
C ASP A 796 27.44 -70.96 -13.44
N GLY A 797 28.13 -70.89 -12.30
CA GLY A 797 29.57 -71.17 -12.18
C GLY A 797 29.91 -72.61 -12.55
N PHE A 798 29.16 -73.57 -12.01
CA PHE A 798 29.27 -74.99 -12.35
C PHE A 798 29.07 -75.21 -13.85
N LEU A 799 28.00 -74.64 -14.42
CA LEU A 799 27.72 -74.71 -15.86
C LEU A 799 28.81 -74.07 -16.72
N LEU A 800 29.38 -72.95 -16.27
CA LEU A 800 30.47 -72.28 -16.98
C LEU A 800 31.73 -73.16 -17.03
N VAL A 801 32.05 -73.85 -15.94
CA VAL A 801 33.18 -74.81 -15.91
C VAL A 801 32.93 -75.98 -16.86
N LEU A 802 31.70 -76.52 -16.90
CA LEU A 802 31.35 -77.63 -17.80
C LEU A 802 31.37 -77.25 -19.28
N LEU A 803 30.81 -76.09 -19.62
CA LEU A 803 30.54 -75.70 -21.01
C LEU A 803 31.66 -74.84 -21.63
N ALA A 804 32.36 -74.07 -20.81
CA ALA A 804 33.35 -73.08 -21.26
C ALA A 804 34.71 -73.21 -20.55
N GLY A 805 34.96 -74.29 -19.80
CA GLY A 805 36.13 -74.47 -18.95
C GLY A 805 37.50 -74.62 -19.66
N GLY A 806 37.54 -74.61 -20.99
CA GLY A 806 38.77 -74.68 -21.79
C GLY A 806 39.29 -76.10 -22.06
N PRO A 807 40.38 -76.25 -22.83
CA PRO A 807 40.86 -77.56 -23.33
C PRO A 807 41.44 -78.46 -22.25
N GLN A 808 41.72 -77.95 -21.05
CA GLN A 808 42.22 -78.73 -19.90
C GLN A 808 41.10 -79.46 -19.14
N ARG A 809 39.84 -79.27 -19.56
CA ARG A 809 38.64 -79.90 -18.99
C ARG A 809 37.91 -80.65 -20.11
N ALA A 810 38.34 -81.88 -20.34
CA ALA A 810 37.73 -82.77 -21.33
C ALA A 810 36.97 -83.87 -20.59
N PHE A 811 35.66 -83.96 -20.82
CA PHE A 811 34.81 -84.95 -20.16
C PHE A 811 34.60 -86.18 -21.04
N THR A 812 34.65 -87.36 -20.42
CA THR A 812 34.36 -88.66 -21.02
C THR A 812 33.02 -89.19 -20.52
N ARG A 813 32.54 -90.30 -21.10
CA ARG A 813 31.29 -90.95 -20.68
C ARG A 813 31.35 -91.52 -19.26
N GLN A 814 32.54 -91.83 -18.75
CA GLN A 814 32.71 -92.37 -17.39
C GLN A 814 32.56 -91.27 -16.33
N ASP A 815 32.78 -90.01 -16.72
CA ASP A 815 32.68 -88.85 -15.82
C ASP A 815 31.23 -88.45 -15.52
N SER A 816 30.24 -88.93 -16.30
CA SER A 816 28.85 -88.51 -16.16
C SER A 816 28.28 -88.78 -14.76
N GLN A 817 28.66 -89.89 -14.13
CA GLN A 817 28.23 -90.23 -12.76
C GLN A 817 28.83 -89.25 -11.74
N ILE A 818 30.11 -88.93 -11.88
CA ILE A 818 30.82 -87.99 -10.99
C ILE A 818 30.19 -86.60 -11.08
N LEU A 819 29.90 -86.12 -12.28
CA LEU A 819 29.26 -84.82 -12.51
C LEU A 819 27.84 -84.74 -11.90
N GLU A 820 27.05 -85.82 -12.00
CA GLU A 820 25.71 -85.89 -11.40
C GLU A 820 25.76 -85.93 -9.88
N GLU A 821 26.69 -86.69 -9.29
CA GLU A 821 26.91 -86.73 -7.85
C GLU A 821 27.36 -85.38 -7.31
N ASP A 822 28.34 -84.75 -7.95
CA ASP A 822 28.86 -83.43 -7.57
C ASP A 822 27.76 -82.36 -7.59
N PHE A 823 26.94 -82.35 -8.64
CA PHE A 823 25.81 -81.42 -8.72
C PHE A 823 24.74 -81.73 -7.66
N LYS A 824 24.52 -83.00 -7.33
CA LYS A 824 23.62 -83.39 -6.23
C LYS A 824 24.11 -82.88 -4.88
N SER A 825 25.41 -82.97 -4.61
CA SER A 825 26.04 -82.44 -3.39
C SER A 825 25.94 -80.91 -3.33
N LEU A 826 26.22 -80.21 -4.44
CA LEU A 826 26.05 -78.75 -4.52
C LEU A 826 24.60 -78.33 -4.28
N LYS A 827 23.63 -79.09 -4.80
CA LYS A 827 22.21 -78.85 -4.56
C LYS A 827 21.83 -79.08 -3.09
N ALA A 828 22.33 -80.16 -2.48
CA ALA A 828 22.04 -80.51 -1.09
C ALA A 828 22.49 -79.44 -0.10
N LEU A 829 23.63 -78.78 -0.36
CA LEU A 829 24.12 -77.65 0.43
C LEU A 829 23.06 -76.55 0.63
N PHE A 830 22.35 -76.17 -0.42
CA PHE A 830 21.34 -75.10 -0.34
C PHE A 830 20.01 -75.54 0.26
N LEU A 831 19.75 -76.85 0.34
CA LEU A 831 18.61 -77.41 1.05
C LEU A 831 18.88 -77.50 2.56
N ALA A 832 20.14 -77.72 2.95
CA ALA A 832 20.61 -77.78 4.33
C ALA A 832 19.70 -78.62 5.24
N ASP A 833 19.36 -79.83 4.80
CA ASP A 833 18.48 -80.78 5.51
C ASP A 833 17.12 -80.20 5.97
N GLY A 834 16.62 -79.18 5.28
CA GLY A 834 15.34 -78.52 5.55
C GLY A 834 15.45 -77.14 6.21
N ASP A 835 16.64 -76.76 6.69
CA ASP A 835 16.90 -75.45 7.31
C ASP A 835 17.32 -74.36 6.29
N GLY A 836 17.48 -74.75 5.01
CA GLY A 836 17.94 -73.90 3.92
C GLY A 836 16.85 -73.24 3.08
N LEU A 837 17.02 -73.23 1.75
CA LEU A 837 16.04 -72.71 0.80
C LEU A 837 14.88 -73.71 0.59
N PRO A 838 13.66 -73.23 0.25
CA PRO A 838 12.56 -74.12 -0.10
C PRO A 838 12.89 -75.01 -1.30
N ASP A 839 12.55 -76.30 -1.22
CA ASP A 839 12.79 -77.31 -2.27
C ASP A 839 12.38 -76.85 -3.66
N GLU A 840 11.21 -76.21 -3.77
CA GLU A 840 10.65 -75.70 -5.04
C GLU A 840 11.58 -74.68 -5.72
N VAL A 841 12.19 -73.79 -4.93
CA VAL A 841 13.10 -72.73 -5.44
C VAL A 841 14.38 -73.35 -5.95
N VAL A 842 14.92 -74.33 -5.21
CA VAL A 842 16.16 -75.04 -5.57
C VAL A 842 15.94 -75.91 -6.81
N GLU A 843 14.84 -76.68 -6.85
CA GLU A 843 14.48 -77.52 -7.99
C GLU A 843 14.32 -76.70 -9.28
N LYS A 844 13.58 -75.59 -9.21
CA LYS A 844 13.39 -74.68 -10.35
C LYS A 844 14.72 -74.13 -10.88
N ALA A 845 15.60 -73.66 -10.00
CA ALA A 845 16.91 -73.14 -10.39
C ALA A 845 17.85 -74.22 -10.96
N SER A 846 17.73 -75.46 -10.48
CA SER A 846 18.59 -76.58 -10.90
C SER A 846 18.26 -77.14 -12.29
N SER A 847 17.09 -76.82 -12.85
CA SER A 847 16.56 -77.40 -14.10
C SER A 847 17.53 -77.30 -15.28
N GLN A 848 18.16 -76.15 -15.48
CA GLN A 848 19.12 -75.94 -16.58
C GLN A 848 20.35 -76.83 -16.44
N ALA A 849 20.94 -76.90 -15.24
CA ALA A 849 22.08 -77.74 -14.97
C ALA A 849 21.75 -79.23 -15.13
N LYS A 850 20.58 -79.68 -14.65
CA LYS A 850 20.08 -81.05 -14.87
C LYS A 850 19.95 -81.39 -16.36
N ASN A 851 19.40 -80.47 -17.17
CA ASN A 851 19.26 -80.67 -18.61
C ASN A 851 20.59 -80.72 -19.35
N VAL A 852 21.61 -79.98 -18.88
CA VAL A 852 22.96 -80.07 -19.46
C VAL A 852 23.63 -81.38 -19.08
N LEU A 853 23.47 -81.84 -17.82
CA LEU A 853 24.05 -83.10 -17.35
C LEU A 853 23.51 -84.32 -18.11
N THR A 854 22.25 -84.32 -18.56
CA THR A 854 21.71 -85.43 -19.37
C THR A 854 22.42 -85.60 -20.71
N LEU A 855 23.06 -84.55 -21.25
CA LEU A 855 23.83 -84.61 -22.50
C LEU A 855 25.14 -85.42 -22.34
N PHE A 856 25.64 -85.57 -21.11
CA PHE A 856 26.83 -86.36 -20.81
C PHE A 856 26.51 -87.85 -20.59
N ARG A 857 25.22 -88.23 -20.50
CA ARG A 857 24.82 -89.64 -20.36
C ARG A 857 25.12 -90.43 -21.62
N PRO A 858 25.46 -91.73 -21.49
CA PRO A 858 25.52 -92.60 -22.65
C PRO A 858 24.12 -92.68 -23.29
N THR A 859 24.02 -92.28 -24.57
CA THR A 859 22.84 -92.58 -25.38
C THR A 859 22.64 -94.09 -25.40
N VAL A 860 21.65 -94.60 -24.67
CA VAL A 860 21.07 -95.90 -24.96
C VAL A 860 20.33 -95.70 -26.28
N ARG A 861 20.98 -96.02 -27.41
CA ARG A 861 20.22 -96.31 -28.62
C ARG A 861 19.42 -97.60 -28.34
N PRO A 862 18.16 -97.66 -28.78
CA PRO A 862 17.24 -98.75 -28.42
C PRO A 862 17.78 -100.13 -28.73
#